data_AF-A0A9P1DV76-F1
#
_entry.id   AF-A0A9P1DV76-F1
#
_cell.length_a   1.000
_cell.length_b   1.000
_cell.length_c   1.000
_cell.angle_alpha   90.00
_cell.angle_beta   90.00
_cell.angle_gamma   90.00
#
_symmetry.space_group_name_H-M   'P 1'
#
loop_
_entity.id
_entity.type
_entity.pdbx_description
1 polymer ?
#
loop_
_entity_poly.entity_id
_entity_poly.type
_entity_poly.pdbx_seq_one_letter_code
_entity_poly.pdbx_strand_id
1 'polypeptide(L)'
;MASFATWQDNIIMLSDSYKVSHYRQYPPGTQYVYSYFESRGCDREGWTEVCFFGLQYFLKRYLTGQVVTREKIDQAAKMYAQHFGDGTSDNPDLFYREGWEYILEKHGGRLPVKIKALPEGTVVPTKTVLITVVNTDPECYWLTNFLETLLVQVWFPMTVCTNSRYQKLSIQKYLEETGCEDWNPPGGAAFKLHDFGFRGVSSVESAAMGGLGHLVNFMGTDTVISLVAAEKFYGAKRAVGFSIPASEHSTITSWGVDGELDAMRNMLDQYPTGLVACVSDSFDVFKACREYWGDALKDKIKGRISETSFGQLVVRPDSGDPEETCVAIMKILLEQFADEVTETKTGHKLLPPYIRVIQGDGVDYQSIPKILQRFKEEMIAAANITFGSGGALLQKVNRDTFKIAFKCAEITLEGGEAREVFKDPLTDDGKASKKGRLTLQKASDIASYSPEDIYKPREGADGVKGGTGFLHFTPDGNYVTVASGRGDPEKDLLVDVFENGKLLKDYKLSEIRKRADVENGPFVNLPEEPEEPEPAPVPQAAIRPTYVTVPFPSQKIMTTAPPGAVRMIPMMNRPSFVAAPQPAAMPQVNRPASFVAAPMAGTQPQAQSMYVPSQIRPVFPMPAQISHPSFVAPAPGRPSFVNPGQPIQAPVYSSQGLQATVRPGVVMTAPGASQPAVMPQRSASLGVGFGMQNVVRVVQAQGS
;
A
#
# COMPACT_ATOMS: atom_id res chain seq x y z
N MET A 1 15.27 -26.83 -16.69
CA MET A 1 14.41 -26.47 -15.52
C MET A 1 13.81 -25.11 -15.82
N ALA A 2 12.56 -24.84 -15.44
CA ALA A 2 12.10 -23.46 -15.34
C ALA A 2 12.91 -22.77 -14.22
N SER A 3 13.22 -21.48 -14.37
CA SER A 3 13.94 -20.77 -13.30
C SER A 3 13.00 -20.49 -12.13
N PHE A 4 13.49 -20.61 -10.90
CA PHE A 4 12.73 -20.20 -9.71
C PHE A 4 12.50 -18.67 -9.64
N ALA A 5 13.03 -17.87 -10.57
CA ALA A 5 12.83 -16.43 -10.63
C ALA A 5 11.56 -16.01 -11.40
N THR A 6 10.93 -16.91 -12.17
CA THR A 6 9.88 -16.55 -13.15
C THR A 6 8.50 -17.15 -12.87
N TRP A 7 8.24 -17.66 -11.65
CA TRP A 7 6.98 -18.34 -11.33
C TRP A 7 5.77 -17.39 -11.20
N GLN A 8 6.01 -16.10 -10.96
CA GLN A 8 4.98 -15.05 -10.87
C GLN A 8 4.65 -14.42 -12.24
N ASP A 9 5.32 -14.82 -13.33
CA ASP A 9 5.21 -14.14 -14.63
C ASP A 9 4.06 -14.63 -15.51
N ASN A 10 3.29 -15.62 -15.07
CA ASN A 10 2.16 -16.13 -15.83
C ASN A 10 0.90 -15.29 -15.57
N ILE A 11 0.69 -14.25 -16.38
CA ILE A 11 -0.48 -13.34 -16.27
C ILE A 11 -1.82 -14.07 -16.31
N ILE A 12 -1.89 -15.23 -16.97
CA ILE A 12 -3.09 -16.09 -17.05
C ILE A 12 -3.47 -16.64 -15.66
N MET A 13 -2.57 -16.56 -14.68
CA MET A 13 -2.79 -16.96 -13.28
C MET A 13 -2.84 -15.77 -12.31
N LEU A 14 -2.73 -14.52 -12.79
CA LEU A 14 -2.74 -13.30 -11.95
C LEU A 14 -4.15 -12.68 -11.84
N SER A 15 -5.17 -13.54 -11.67
CA SER A 15 -6.58 -13.15 -11.60
C SER A 15 -7.32 -14.00 -10.57
N ASP A 16 -8.33 -13.42 -9.91
CA ASP A 16 -9.18 -14.14 -8.97
C ASP A 16 -9.90 -15.31 -9.66
N SER A 17 -9.93 -16.48 -9.01
CA SER A 17 -10.44 -17.74 -9.60
C SER A 17 -11.80 -17.61 -10.30
N TYR A 18 -12.75 -16.86 -9.72
CA TYR A 18 -14.09 -16.73 -10.28
C TYR A 18 -14.09 -16.09 -11.69
N LYS A 19 -13.13 -15.20 -11.98
CA LYS A 19 -12.96 -14.51 -13.26
C LYS A 19 -12.61 -15.44 -14.42
N VAL A 20 -12.04 -16.61 -14.15
CA VAL A 20 -11.76 -17.65 -15.17
C VAL A 20 -13.05 -18.07 -15.89
N SER A 21 -14.18 -18.09 -15.17
CA SER A 21 -15.50 -18.46 -15.72
C SER A 21 -16.27 -17.29 -16.37
N HIS A 22 -15.81 -16.04 -16.24
CA HIS A 22 -16.62 -14.86 -16.57
C HIS A 22 -16.99 -14.72 -18.04
N TYR A 23 -16.18 -15.24 -18.97
CA TYR A 23 -16.50 -15.22 -20.40
C TYR A 23 -17.86 -15.89 -20.70
N ARG A 24 -18.23 -16.95 -19.94
CA ARG A 24 -19.55 -17.61 -20.03
C ARG A 24 -20.70 -16.83 -19.36
N GLN A 25 -20.40 -15.75 -18.64
CA GLN A 25 -21.37 -14.99 -17.83
C GLN A 25 -21.77 -13.65 -18.46
N TYR A 26 -20.98 -13.11 -19.39
CA TYR A 26 -21.35 -11.92 -20.15
C TYR A 26 -22.57 -12.22 -21.07
N PRO A 27 -23.39 -11.21 -21.41
CA PRO A 27 -24.47 -11.39 -22.38
C PRO A 27 -23.94 -11.95 -23.71
N PRO A 28 -24.66 -12.89 -24.36
CA PRO A 28 -24.31 -13.35 -25.70
C PRO A 28 -24.14 -12.19 -26.67
N GLY A 29 -23.13 -12.27 -27.53
CA GLY A 29 -22.77 -11.20 -28.47
C GLY A 29 -22.04 -10.00 -27.84
N THR A 30 -21.58 -10.05 -26.57
CA THR A 30 -20.73 -8.98 -26.03
C THR A 30 -19.40 -8.91 -26.78
N GLN A 31 -19.08 -7.76 -27.37
CA GLN A 31 -17.82 -7.51 -28.10
C GLN A 31 -16.87 -6.59 -27.33
N TYR A 32 -17.38 -5.62 -26.57
CA TYR A 32 -16.54 -4.73 -25.77
C TYR A 32 -17.04 -4.63 -24.33
N VAL A 33 -16.10 -4.58 -23.39
CA VAL A 33 -16.34 -4.32 -21.97
C VAL A 33 -15.44 -3.16 -21.55
N TYR A 34 -16.04 -2.10 -21.04
CA TYR A 34 -15.36 -0.89 -20.58
C TYR A 34 -15.50 -0.75 -19.06
N SER A 35 -14.37 -0.67 -18.38
CA SER A 35 -14.26 -0.52 -16.92
C SER A 35 -13.42 0.69 -16.52
N TYR A 36 -13.59 1.15 -15.28
CA TYR A 36 -12.85 2.27 -14.71
C TYR A 36 -12.41 2.01 -13.27
N PHE A 37 -11.40 2.74 -12.80
CA PHE A 37 -10.87 2.74 -11.43
C PHE A 37 -11.11 4.10 -10.78
N GLU A 38 -11.58 4.12 -9.53
CA GLU A 38 -11.74 5.33 -8.72
C GLU A 38 -11.33 5.09 -7.26
N SER A 39 -10.98 6.17 -6.55
CA SER A 39 -11.17 6.26 -5.10
C SER A 39 -12.59 6.76 -4.81
N ARG A 40 -13.27 6.21 -3.82
CA ARG A 40 -14.65 6.61 -3.46
C ARG A 40 -14.74 7.58 -2.27
N GLY A 41 -13.60 7.89 -1.67
CA GLY A 41 -13.44 8.61 -0.40
C GLY A 41 -12.43 7.91 0.50
N CYS A 42 -11.98 8.57 1.57
CA CYS A 42 -11.07 7.97 2.56
C CYS A 42 -11.84 7.34 3.74
N ASP A 43 -11.18 6.48 4.52
CA ASP A 43 -11.62 6.09 5.88
C ASP A 43 -11.10 7.07 6.98
N ARG A 44 -10.14 7.93 6.65
CA ARG A 44 -9.59 8.98 7.52
C ARG A 44 -10.34 10.30 7.34
N GLU A 45 -10.61 10.98 8.44
CA GLU A 45 -11.27 12.28 8.44
C GLU A 45 -10.38 13.38 7.82
N GLY A 46 -10.98 14.32 7.09
CA GLY A 46 -10.27 15.38 6.38
C GLY A 46 -9.47 14.95 5.14
N TRP A 47 -9.32 13.65 4.88
CA TRP A 47 -8.53 13.13 3.76
C TRP A 47 -9.37 13.07 2.48
N THR A 48 -9.42 14.19 1.77
CA THR A 48 -10.27 14.45 0.59
C THR A 48 -9.61 14.08 -0.75
N GLU A 49 -8.29 13.93 -0.81
CA GLU A 49 -7.49 13.76 -2.04
C GLU A 49 -6.80 12.38 -2.14
N VAL A 50 -6.36 12.04 -3.36
CA VAL A 50 -5.38 10.98 -3.66
C VAL A 50 -4.28 11.51 -4.57
N CYS A 51 -3.04 11.09 -4.34
CA CYS A 51 -1.92 11.29 -5.27
C CYS A 51 -1.78 10.02 -6.14
N PHE A 52 -2.16 10.10 -7.41
CA PHE A 52 -2.21 8.94 -8.31
C PHE A 52 -0.81 8.43 -8.64
N PHE A 53 -0.46 7.20 -8.24
CA PHE A 53 0.88 6.64 -8.43
C PHE A 53 0.88 5.10 -8.51
N GLY A 54 1.79 4.54 -9.32
CA GLY A 54 2.14 3.12 -9.32
C GLY A 54 1.59 2.26 -10.46
N LEU A 55 0.81 2.81 -11.40
CA LEU A 55 0.24 2.05 -12.54
C LEU A 55 1.34 1.61 -13.52
N GLN A 56 2.27 2.50 -13.85
CA GLN A 56 3.39 2.30 -14.77
C GLN A 56 4.25 1.08 -14.38
N TYR A 57 4.40 0.82 -13.08
CA TYR A 57 5.00 -0.44 -12.61
C TYR A 57 4.25 -1.65 -13.18
N PHE A 58 2.95 -1.78 -12.94
CA PHE A 58 2.15 -2.93 -13.41
C PHE A 58 2.13 -3.02 -14.94
N LEU A 59 2.02 -1.88 -15.64
CA LEU A 59 2.09 -1.82 -17.11
C LEU A 59 3.41 -2.41 -17.64
N LYS A 60 4.55 -1.96 -17.12
CA LYS A 60 5.90 -2.43 -17.52
C LYS A 60 6.19 -3.87 -17.07
N ARG A 61 5.80 -4.22 -15.84
CA ARG A 61 6.13 -5.49 -15.16
C ARG A 61 5.33 -6.69 -15.66
N TYR A 62 4.05 -6.48 -16.02
CA TYR A 62 3.09 -7.56 -16.23
C TYR A 62 2.32 -7.51 -17.55
N LEU A 63 2.10 -6.33 -18.17
CA LEU A 63 1.25 -6.18 -19.35
C LEU A 63 2.02 -5.91 -20.67
N THR A 64 3.24 -5.37 -20.59
CA THR A 64 4.04 -4.96 -21.76
C THR A 64 4.75 -6.14 -22.43
N GLY A 65 4.73 -6.17 -23.77
CA GLY A 65 5.39 -7.19 -24.57
C GLY A 65 4.57 -8.46 -24.76
N GLN A 66 5.25 -9.57 -25.07
CA GLN A 66 4.62 -10.89 -25.19
C GLN A 66 4.47 -11.49 -23.78
N VAL A 67 3.28 -11.36 -23.21
CA VAL A 67 2.97 -11.82 -21.84
C VAL A 67 2.24 -13.16 -21.83
N VAL A 68 1.63 -13.55 -22.94
CA VAL A 68 1.02 -14.87 -23.20
C VAL A 68 1.95 -15.71 -24.08
N THR A 69 2.17 -16.98 -23.71
CA THR A 69 2.92 -17.97 -24.49
C THR A 69 2.25 -19.35 -24.38
N ARG A 70 2.54 -20.31 -25.27
CA ARG A 70 1.90 -21.63 -25.24
C ARG A 70 2.16 -22.35 -23.91
N GLU A 71 3.38 -22.25 -23.39
CA GLU A 71 3.78 -22.83 -22.10
C GLU A 71 3.00 -22.24 -20.93
N LYS A 72 2.71 -20.92 -20.97
CA LYS A 72 1.88 -20.24 -19.97
C LYS A 72 0.42 -20.70 -20.05
N ILE A 73 -0.12 -20.89 -21.25
CA ILE A 73 -1.47 -21.41 -21.47
C ILE A 73 -1.58 -22.85 -20.95
N ASP A 74 -0.60 -23.71 -21.28
CA ASP A 74 -0.58 -25.10 -20.84
C ASP A 74 -0.39 -25.25 -19.32
N GLN A 75 0.44 -24.39 -18.71
CA GLN A 75 0.58 -24.30 -17.26
C GLN A 75 -0.75 -23.87 -16.60
N ALA A 76 -1.41 -22.84 -17.13
CA ALA A 76 -2.65 -22.32 -16.57
C ALA A 76 -3.81 -23.32 -16.72
N ALA A 77 -3.98 -23.91 -17.91
CA ALA A 77 -4.98 -24.96 -18.16
C ALA A 77 -4.81 -26.13 -17.18
N LYS A 78 -3.57 -26.62 -17.00
CA LYS A 78 -3.27 -27.69 -16.04
C LYS A 78 -3.58 -27.28 -14.60
N MET A 79 -3.24 -26.05 -14.20
CA MET A 79 -3.50 -25.58 -12.84
C MET A 79 -5.01 -25.42 -12.58
N TYR A 80 -5.76 -24.88 -13.55
CA TYR A 80 -7.20 -24.68 -13.39
C TYR A 80 -7.97 -26.00 -13.37
N ALA A 81 -7.62 -26.97 -14.24
CA ALA A 81 -8.13 -28.34 -14.17
C ALA A 81 -7.97 -28.97 -12.77
N GLN A 82 -6.82 -28.72 -12.12
CA GLN A 82 -6.54 -29.21 -10.76
C GLN A 82 -7.23 -28.39 -9.66
N HIS A 83 -7.62 -27.14 -9.93
CA HIS A 83 -8.19 -26.21 -8.96
C HIS A 83 -9.72 -26.27 -8.90
N PHE A 84 -10.41 -26.46 -10.04
CA PHE A 84 -11.87 -26.63 -10.08
C PHE A 84 -12.32 -28.11 -10.19
N GLY A 85 -11.40 -29.04 -10.46
CA GLY A 85 -11.73 -30.47 -10.63
C GLY A 85 -12.44 -30.78 -11.95
N ASP A 86 -12.23 -29.94 -12.95
CA ASP A 86 -12.65 -30.07 -14.33
C ASP A 86 -11.66 -30.93 -15.15
N GLY A 87 -11.92 -31.13 -16.44
CA GLY A 87 -11.15 -32.07 -17.28
C GLY A 87 -11.64 -33.52 -17.20
N THR A 88 -12.90 -33.75 -16.83
CA THR A 88 -13.54 -35.08 -16.85
C THR A 88 -14.78 -35.08 -17.74
N SER A 89 -15.33 -36.26 -18.06
CA SER A 89 -16.59 -36.39 -18.80
C SER A 89 -17.78 -35.71 -18.09
N ASP A 90 -17.70 -35.64 -16.76
CA ASP A 90 -18.81 -35.26 -15.89
C ASP A 90 -18.67 -33.80 -15.41
N ASN A 91 -17.48 -33.20 -15.58
CA ASN A 91 -17.17 -31.81 -15.28
C ASN A 91 -16.20 -31.25 -16.37
N PRO A 92 -16.74 -30.59 -17.42
CA PRO A 92 -15.94 -30.11 -18.55
C PRO A 92 -15.19 -28.82 -18.22
N ASP A 93 -14.02 -28.62 -18.85
CA ASP A 93 -13.11 -27.50 -18.64
C ASP A 93 -13.83 -26.14 -18.52
N LEU A 94 -13.49 -25.38 -17.47
CA LEU A 94 -13.90 -23.99 -17.24
C LEU A 94 -12.90 -22.99 -17.83
N PHE A 95 -11.64 -23.37 -17.97
CA PHE A 95 -10.59 -22.48 -18.46
C PHE A 95 -10.77 -22.16 -19.96
N TYR A 96 -10.83 -20.87 -20.33
CA TYR A 96 -11.00 -20.44 -21.71
C TYR A 96 -9.71 -20.52 -22.53
N ARG A 97 -9.24 -21.74 -22.81
CA ARG A 97 -8.01 -21.98 -23.58
C ARG A 97 -8.03 -21.25 -24.93
N GLU A 98 -9.15 -21.32 -25.64
CA GLU A 98 -9.32 -20.78 -26.99
C GLU A 98 -9.14 -19.26 -27.00
N GLY A 99 -9.68 -18.54 -26.01
CA GLY A 99 -9.50 -17.09 -25.88
C GLY A 99 -8.04 -16.67 -25.63
N TRP A 100 -7.28 -17.47 -24.89
CA TRP A 100 -5.84 -17.22 -24.68
C TRP A 100 -4.98 -17.61 -25.89
N GLU A 101 -5.35 -18.68 -26.59
CA GLU A 101 -4.67 -19.10 -27.82
C GLU A 101 -4.92 -18.11 -28.96
N TYR A 102 -6.12 -17.54 -29.06
CA TYR A 102 -6.42 -16.42 -29.95
C TYR A 102 -5.55 -15.18 -29.67
N ILE A 103 -5.33 -14.83 -28.39
CA ILE A 103 -4.40 -13.74 -28.00
C ILE A 103 -2.95 -14.09 -28.39
N LEU A 104 -2.54 -15.35 -28.23
CA LEU A 104 -1.22 -15.81 -28.66
C LEU A 104 -1.04 -15.70 -30.19
N GLU A 105 -2.02 -16.15 -30.96
CA GLU A 105 -1.91 -16.34 -32.41
C GLU A 105 -2.22 -15.05 -33.19
N LYS A 106 -3.28 -14.32 -32.86
CA LYS A 106 -3.67 -13.08 -33.55
C LYS A 106 -2.86 -11.86 -33.10
N HIS A 107 -2.54 -11.77 -31.81
CA HIS A 107 -1.87 -10.59 -31.21
C HIS A 107 -0.39 -10.84 -30.86
N GLY A 108 0.14 -12.03 -31.18
CA GLY A 108 1.52 -12.41 -30.85
C GLY A 108 1.76 -12.51 -29.33
N GLY A 109 0.73 -12.88 -28.58
CA GLY A 109 0.75 -12.97 -27.11
C GLY A 109 0.79 -11.62 -26.38
N ARG A 110 0.51 -10.52 -27.09
CA ARG A 110 0.28 -9.18 -26.54
C ARG A 110 -1.19 -9.01 -26.16
N LEU A 111 -1.49 -8.29 -25.07
CA LEU A 111 -2.87 -8.10 -24.63
C LEU A 111 -3.60 -7.06 -25.51
N PRO A 112 -4.71 -7.40 -26.19
CA PRO A 112 -5.53 -6.45 -26.92
C PRO A 112 -6.43 -5.65 -25.95
N VAL A 113 -5.82 -4.75 -25.19
CA VAL A 113 -6.49 -3.76 -24.35
C VAL A 113 -5.88 -2.38 -24.55
N LYS A 114 -6.70 -1.34 -24.35
CA LYS A 114 -6.32 0.07 -24.29
C LYS A 114 -6.64 0.60 -22.90
N ILE A 115 -5.69 1.34 -22.33
CA ILE A 115 -5.77 1.90 -20.98
C ILE A 115 -5.50 3.40 -21.06
N LYS A 116 -6.45 4.20 -20.57
CA LYS A 116 -6.22 5.62 -20.23
C LYS A 116 -5.99 5.76 -18.73
N ALA A 117 -5.21 6.74 -18.32
CA ALA A 117 -5.03 7.09 -16.90
C ALA A 117 -4.72 8.58 -16.73
N LEU A 118 -4.91 9.08 -15.50
CA LEU A 118 -4.26 10.32 -15.08
C LEU A 118 -2.72 10.17 -15.18
N PRO A 119 -1.98 11.24 -15.48
CA PRO A 119 -0.53 11.25 -15.36
C PRO A 119 -0.08 10.97 -13.91
N GLU A 120 0.93 10.12 -13.69
CA GLU A 120 1.35 9.80 -12.32
C GLU A 120 1.94 11.00 -11.56
N GLY A 121 1.70 11.06 -10.26
CA GLY A 121 1.98 12.21 -9.41
C GLY A 121 0.86 13.25 -9.41
N THR A 122 -0.12 13.20 -10.33
CA THR A 122 -1.26 14.13 -10.26
C THR A 122 -2.07 13.88 -8.98
N VAL A 123 -2.27 14.94 -8.21
CA VAL A 123 -3.13 14.96 -7.03
C VAL A 123 -4.53 15.39 -7.46
N VAL A 124 -5.54 14.60 -7.08
CA VAL A 124 -6.96 14.89 -7.36
C VAL A 124 -7.84 14.54 -6.15
N PRO A 125 -9.02 15.17 -6.02
CA PRO A 125 -10.02 14.75 -5.04
C PRO A 125 -10.46 13.30 -5.24
N THR A 126 -10.91 12.68 -4.16
CA THR A 126 -11.64 11.41 -4.21
C THR A 126 -12.96 11.55 -4.97
N LYS A 127 -13.52 10.41 -5.42
CA LYS A 127 -14.65 10.26 -6.37
C LYS A 127 -14.31 10.61 -7.83
N THR A 128 -13.05 10.95 -8.11
CA THR A 128 -12.47 11.11 -9.46
C THR A 128 -12.19 9.76 -10.13
N VAL A 129 -12.45 9.64 -11.44
CA VAL A 129 -11.94 8.51 -12.24
C VAL A 129 -10.45 8.68 -12.50
N LEU A 130 -9.66 7.61 -12.28
CA LEU A 130 -8.19 7.66 -12.32
C LEU A 130 -7.60 6.81 -13.46
N ILE A 131 -8.27 5.72 -13.83
CA ILE A 131 -7.90 4.78 -14.89
C ILE A 131 -9.17 4.33 -15.62
N THR A 132 -9.13 4.14 -16.93
CA THR A 132 -10.16 3.43 -17.69
C THR A 132 -9.54 2.38 -18.60
N VAL A 133 -10.24 1.26 -18.80
CA VAL A 133 -9.73 0.06 -19.50
C VAL A 133 -10.82 -0.48 -20.42
N VAL A 134 -10.44 -0.81 -21.65
CA VAL A 134 -11.30 -1.52 -22.62
C VAL A 134 -10.48 -2.50 -23.46
N ASN A 135 -11.08 -3.60 -23.89
CA ASN A 135 -10.50 -4.46 -24.91
C ASN A 135 -10.52 -3.76 -26.29
N THR A 136 -9.56 -4.08 -27.16
CA THR A 136 -9.43 -3.51 -28.51
C THR A 136 -9.82 -4.49 -29.61
N ASP A 137 -10.09 -5.75 -29.25
CA ASP A 137 -10.51 -6.82 -30.15
C ASP A 137 -11.83 -7.43 -29.64
N PRO A 138 -12.88 -7.58 -30.49
CA PRO A 138 -14.18 -8.12 -30.11
C PRO A 138 -14.14 -9.45 -29.34
N GLU A 139 -13.29 -10.39 -29.74
CA GLU A 139 -13.21 -11.73 -29.12
C GLU A 139 -12.58 -11.70 -27.71
N CYS A 140 -12.04 -10.55 -27.31
CA CYS A 140 -11.34 -10.34 -26.04
C CYS A 140 -12.17 -9.54 -25.02
N TYR A 141 -13.50 -9.45 -25.18
CA TYR A 141 -14.42 -8.76 -24.26
C TYR A 141 -14.21 -9.11 -22.77
N TRP A 142 -13.94 -10.39 -22.49
CA TRP A 142 -13.73 -10.93 -21.14
C TRP A 142 -12.43 -10.44 -20.48
N LEU A 143 -11.44 -9.98 -21.26
CA LEU A 143 -10.10 -9.63 -20.79
C LEU A 143 -10.08 -8.39 -19.90
N THR A 144 -10.93 -7.38 -20.17
CA THR A 144 -10.99 -6.12 -19.40
C THR A 144 -11.13 -6.36 -17.89
N ASN A 145 -12.04 -7.24 -17.48
CA ASN A 145 -12.28 -7.55 -16.06
C ASN A 145 -11.53 -8.80 -15.58
N PHE A 146 -10.85 -9.55 -16.46
CA PHE A 146 -9.83 -10.51 -16.04
C PHE A 146 -8.64 -9.77 -15.42
N LEU A 147 -8.18 -8.68 -16.05
CA LEU A 147 -7.08 -7.84 -15.55
C LEU A 147 -7.39 -7.03 -14.29
N GLU A 148 -8.66 -6.99 -13.83
CA GLU A 148 -9.11 -6.24 -12.65
C GLU A 148 -8.31 -6.59 -11.39
N THR A 149 -8.08 -7.87 -11.10
CA THR A 149 -7.41 -8.31 -9.86
C THR A 149 -5.99 -7.76 -9.74
N LEU A 150 -5.28 -7.66 -10.87
CA LEU A 150 -3.92 -7.14 -10.93
C LEU A 150 -3.91 -5.60 -10.96
N LEU A 151 -4.74 -4.98 -11.80
CA LEU A 151 -4.80 -3.52 -11.92
C LEU A 151 -5.37 -2.84 -10.66
N VAL A 152 -6.21 -3.52 -9.87
CA VAL A 152 -6.65 -3.03 -8.56
C VAL A 152 -5.48 -2.87 -7.59
N GLN A 153 -4.38 -3.63 -7.72
CA GLN A 153 -3.22 -3.55 -6.81
C GLN A 153 -2.50 -2.21 -6.85
N VAL A 154 -2.76 -1.35 -7.85
CA VAL A 154 -2.39 0.08 -7.86
C VAL A 154 -2.89 0.80 -6.60
N TRP A 155 -3.93 0.29 -5.90
CA TRP A 155 -4.36 0.79 -4.60
C TRP A 155 -3.19 0.94 -3.62
N PHE A 156 -2.22 0.01 -3.62
CA PHE A 156 -1.16 -0.04 -2.63
C PHE A 156 -0.13 1.10 -2.76
N PRO A 157 0.63 1.22 -3.88
CA PRO A 157 1.58 2.33 -4.04
C PRO A 157 0.89 3.70 -4.01
N MET A 158 -0.34 3.81 -4.53
CA MET A 158 -1.12 5.05 -4.48
C MET A 158 -1.53 5.43 -3.04
N THR A 159 -1.95 4.44 -2.23
CA THR A 159 -2.32 4.67 -0.83
C THR A 159 -1.09 5.03 0.01
N VAL A 160 0.06 4.37 -0.19
CA VAL A 160 1.31 4.72 0.50
C VAL A 160 1.82 6.10 0.08
N CYS A 161 1.78 6.43 -1.21
CA CYS A 161 2.12 7.76 -1.72
C CYS A 161 1.24 8.85 -1.08
N THR A 162 -0.07 8.63 -1.02
CA THR A 162 -1.00 9.59 -0.41
C THR A 162 -0.85 9.67 1.11
N ASN A 163 -0.65 8.53 1.79
CA ASN A 163 -0.34 8.45 3.23
C ASN A 163 0.93 9.26 3.57
N SER A 164 1.95 9.15 2.72
CA SER A 164 3.18 9.91 2.85
C SER A 164 2.97 11.41 2.57
N ARG A 165 2.15 11.79 1.58
CA ARG A 165 1.85 13.20 1.27
C ARG A 165 1.16 13.93 2.41
N TYR A 166 0.16 13.32 3.04
CA TYR A 166 -0.52 13.93 4.19
C TYR A 166 0.40 14.11 5.41
N GLN A 167 1.35 13.18 5.63
CA GLN A 167 2.39 13.36 6.65
C GLN A 167 3.35 14.51 6.28
N LYS A 168 3.70 14.68 5.00
CA LYS A 168 4.50 15.82 4.52
C LYS A 168 3.81 17.16 4.78
N LEU A 169 2.52 17.27 4.42
CA LEU A 169 1.70 18.47 4.69
C LEU A 169 1.66 18.80 6.19
N SER A 170 1.45 17.79 7.05
CA SER A 170 1.47 18.00 8.50
C SER A 170 2.83 18.46 9.01
N ILE A 171 3.93 17.93 8.48
CA ILE A 171 5.29 18.34 8.87
C ILE A 171 5.56 19.78 8.43
N GLN A 172 5.22 20.15 7.20
CA GLN A 172 5.41 21.51 6.68
C GLN A 172 4.69 22.56 7.50
N LYS A 173 3.40 22.34 7.81
CA LYS A 173 2.61 23.23 8.66
C LYS A 173 3.36 23.56 9.97
N TYR A 174 3.92 22.56 10.64
CA TYR A 174 4.64 22.78 11.89
C TYR A 174 6.07 23.32 11.72
N LEU A 175 6.71 23.12 10.56
CA LEU A 175 7.93 23.86 10.21
C LEU A 175 7.62 25.36 10.06
N GLU A 176 6.57 25.72 9.32
CA GLU A 176 6.10 27.11 9.12
C GLU A 176 5.69 27.75 10.46
N GLU A 177 4.80 27.11 11.21
CA GLU A 177 4.31 27.64 12.50
C GLU A 177 5.41 27.79 13.57
N THR A 178 6.51 27.03 13.46
CA THR A 178 7.69 27.16 14.34
C THR A 178 8.86 27.93 13.71
N GLY A 179 8.65 28.60 12.57
CA GLY A 179 9.61 29.53 11.95
C GLY A 179 10.80 28.86 11.23
N CYS A 180 10.65 27.62 10.77
CA CYS A 180 11.69 26.77 10.18
C CYS A 180 11.61 26.75 8.64
N GLU A 181 11.85 27.88 7.99
CA GLU A 181 11.52 28.11 6.56
C GLU A 181 12.70 27.96 5.57
N ASP A 182 13.82 27.34 5.94
CA ASP A 182 14.82 26.93 4.94
C ASP A 182 14.32 25.70 4.18
N TRP A 183 13.68 25.92 3.03
CA TRP A 183 13.05 24.87 2.21
C TRP A 183 14.02 24.12 1.29
N ASN A 184 15.28 24.55 1.18
CA ASN A 184 16.25 23.90 0.30
C ASN A 184 16.76 22.60 0.93
N PRO A 185 16.74 21.44 0.24
CA PRO A 185 17.33 20.21 0.76
C PRO A 185 18.81 20.43 1.16
N PRO A 186 19.26 19.94 2.34
CA PRO A 186 18.60 18.97 3.23
C PRO A 186 17.55 19.55 4.21
N GLY A 187 17.29 20.85 4.16
CA GLY A 187 16.24 21.53 4.93
C GLY A 187 14.80 21.16 4.52
N GLY A 188 13.87 21.96 5.04
CA GLY A 188 12.44 21.82 4.80
C GLY A 188 11.90 20.48 5.24
N ALA A 189 10.94 19.95 4.49
CA ALA A 189 10.34 18.64 4.73
C ALA A 189 11.12 17.47 4.09
N ALA A 190 12.13 17.71 3.24
CA ALA A 190 12.70 16.71 2.32
C ALA A 190 13.17 15.40 2.99
N PHE A 191 13.78 15.52 4.18
CA PHE A 191 14.31 14.43 5.00
C PHE A 191 13.62 14.31 6.37
N LYS A 192 12.43 14.91 6.54
CA LYS A 192 11.74 14.95 7.84
C LYS A 192 10.91 13.71 8.16
N LEU A 193 10.57 12.91 7.15
CA LEU A 193 10.06 11.54 7.32
C LEU A 193 10.98 10.60 6.53
N HIS A 194 11.45 9.55 7.17
CA HIS A 194 12.37 8.55 6.65
C HIS A 194 11.72 7.17 6.71
N ASP A 195 11.81 6.42 5.62
CA ASP A 195 11.18 5.10 5.52
C ASP A 195 12.06 3.99 6.14
N PHE A 196 11.58 3.41 7.25
CA PHE A 196 12.14 2.24 7.93
C PHE A 196 11.33 0.94 7.62
N GLY A 197 10.49 0.96 6.58
CA GLY A 197 9.41 -0.01 6.38
C GLY A 197 9.79 -1.36 5.82
N PHE A 198 10.99 -1.54 5.26
CA PHE A 198 11.40 -2.79 4.59
C PHE A 198 11.21 -4.05 5.47
N ARG A 199 11.57 -4.00 6.76
CA ARG A 199 11.39 -5.14 7.69
C ARG A 199 9.95 -5.34 8.18
N GLY A 200 9.04 -4.41 7.87
CA GLY A 200 7.66 -4.36 8.37
C GLY A 200 6.57 -4.58 7.32
N VAL A 201 6.92 -4.95 6.08
CA VAL A 201 5.97 -5.23 4.99
C VAL A 201 5.90 -6.73 4.64
N SER A 202 4.80 -7.12 4.01
CA SER A 202 4.48 -8.51 3.65
C SER A 202 5.34 -9.13 2.54
N SER A 203 6.04 -8.35 1.70
CA SER A 203 6.91 -8.89 0.65
C SER A 203 7.95 -7.88 0.14
N VAL A 204 8.95 -8.37 -0.61
CA VAL A 204 9.97 -7.54 -1.27
C VAL A 204 9.37 -6.66 -2.38
N GLU A 205 8.30 -7.10 -3.05
CA GLU A 205 7.56 -6.28 -4.03
C GLU A 205 6.75 -5.17 -3.34
N SER A 206 6.16 -5.48 -2.18
CA SER A 206 5.50 -4.51 -1.31
C SER A 206 6.49 -3.49 -0.73
N ALA A 207 7.70 -3.91 -0.38
CA ALA A 207 8.78 -3.00 0.01
C ALA A 207 9.13 -2.06 -1.14
N ALA A 208 9.44 -2.62 -2.32
CA ALA A 208 9.79 -1.88 -3.52
C ALA A 208 8.75 -0.79 -3.85
N MET A 209 7.48 -1.18 -4.01
CA MET A 209 6.42 -0.27 -4.45
C MET A 209 5.90 0.65 -3.34
N GLY A 210 5.93 0.21 -2.08
CA GLY A 210 5.57 1.04 -0.93
C GLY A 210 6.59 2.16 -0.71
N GLY A 211 7.85 1.80 -0.49
CA GLY A 211 8.93 2.77 -0.28
C GLY A 211 9.11 3.70 -1.48
N LEU A 212 8.82 3.24 -2.70
CA LEU A 212 8.84 4.11 -3.88
C LEU A 212 7.68 5.13 -3.86
N GLY A 213 6.49 4.76 -3.39
CA GLY A 213 5.39 5.70 -3.14
C GLY A 213 5.74 6.74 -2.07
N HIS A 214 6.46 6.35 -1.02
CA HIS A 214 7.03 7.29 -0.06
C HIS A 214 8.06 8.24 -0.72
N LEU A 215 8.95 7.70 -1.57
CA LEU A 215 9.95 8.49 -2.31
C LEU A 215 9.36 9.49 -3.32
N VAL A 216 8.09 9.38 -3.71
CA VAL A 216 7.40 10.48 -4.44
C VAL A 216 7.32 11.76 -3.59
N ASN A 217 7.36 11.63 -2.26
CA ASN A 217 7.13 12.71 -1.31
C ASN A 217 8.41 13.14 -0.54
N PHE A 218 9.30 12.21 -0.23
CA PHE A 218 10.50 12.44 0.59
C PHE A 218 11.77 11.86 -0.07
N MET A 219 12.91 12.10 0.59
CA MET A 219 14.24 11.68 0.14
C MET A 219 14.98 10.75 1.13
N GLY A 220 14.39 10.42 2.29
CA GLY A 220 14.99 9.51 3.28
C GLY A 220 14.41 8.08 3.21
N THR A 221 15.25 7.05 3.02
CA THR A 221 14.79 5.64 3.07
C THR A 221 15.91 4.66 3.39
N ASP A 222 15.60 3.64 4.19
CA ASP A 222 16.40 2.42 4.36
C ASP A 222 15.86 1.25 3.50
N THR A 223 14.73 1.43 2.81
CA THR A 223 14.13 0.44 1.90
C THR A 223 14.85 0.47 0.54
N VAL A 224 16.11 0.02 0.53
CA VAL A 224 17.03 0.05 -0.63
C VAL A 224 16.39 -0.49 -1.92
N ILE A 225 15.53 -1.50 -1.84
CA ILE A 225 14.85 -2.09 -2.99
C ILE A 225 13.94 -1.09 -3.74
N SER A 226 13.44 -0.03 -3.09
CA SER A 226 12.69 1.05 -3.75
C SER A 226 13.56 1.93 -4.65
N LEU A 227 14.86 2.04 -4.39
CA LEU A 227 15.81 2.71 -5.28
C LEU A 227 15.98 1.92 -6.59
N VAL A 228 16.10 0.58 -6.48
CA VAL A 228 16.13 -0.33 -7.64
C VAL A 228 14.82 -0.27 -8.44
N ALA A 229 13.68 -0.08 -7.77
CA ALA A 229 12.40 0.13 -8.44
C ALA A 229 12.31 1.48 -9.16
N ALA A 230 12.86 2.55 -8.57
CA ALA A 230 12.95 3.87 -9.21
C ALA A 230 13.78 3.83 -10.51
N GLU A 231 14.94 3.18 -10.47
CA GLU A 231 15.79 2.95 -11.64
C GLU A 231 15.04 2.16 -12.72
N LYS A 232 14.58 0.95 -12.35
CA LYS A 232 14.05 -0.05 -13.29
C LYS A 232 12.69 0.32 -13.92
N PHE A 233 11.84 1.06 -13.20
CA PHE A 233 10.47 1.35 -13.64
C PHE A 233 10.15 2.83 -13.84
N TYR A 234 10.97 3.75 -13.33
CA TYR A 234 10.73 5.20 -13.38
C TYR A 234 11.97 6.01 -13.81
N GLY A 235 12.96 5.36 -14.42
CA GLY A 235 14.02 6.00 -15.19
C GLY A 235 15.07 6.75 -14.38
N ALA A 236 15.11 6.59 -13.05
CA ALA A 236 16.10 7.23 -12.20
C ALA A 236 17.53 6.80 -12.60
N LYS A 237 18.43 7.77 -12.82
CA LYS A 237 19.83 7.51 -13.17
C LYS A 237 20.76 7.46 -11.96
N ARG A 238 20.27 7.91 -10.81
CA ARG A 238 21.02 8.13 -9.57
C ARG A 238 20.17 7.67 -8.38
N ALA A 239 20.77 7.58 -7.18
CA ALA A 239 20.02 7.36 -5.96
C ALA A 239 19.02 8.51 -5.74
N VAL A 240 17.72 8.21 -5.76
CA VAL A 240 16.64 9.19 -5.59
C VAL A 240 16.24 9.40 -4.13
N GLY A 241 16.69 8.51 -3.25
CA GLY A 241 16.59 8.59 -1.80
C GLY A 241 17.90 8.15 -1.16
N PHE A 242 18.12 8.55 0.08
CA PHE A 242 19.40 8.51 0.77
C PHE A 242 19.20 8.03 2.22
N SER A 243 20.30 7.61 2.85
CA SER A 243 20.37 7.33 4.28
C SER A 243 21.76 7.66 4.82
N ILE A 244 21.94 7.52 6.13
CA ILE A 244 23.13 7.88 6.89
C ILE A 244 23.60 6.67 7.74
N PRO A 245 24.86 6.64 8.19
CA PRO A 245 25.28 5.67 9.20
C PRO A 245 24.39 5.72 10.44
N ALA A 246 23.81 4.58 10.81
CA ALA A 246 22.89 4.44 11.93
C ALA A 246 23.20 3.17 12.72
N SER A 247 23.10 3.22 14.05
CA SER A 247 23.12 2.04 14.91
C SER A 247 21.71 1.43 15.07
N GLU A 248 21.62 0.11 15.24
CA GLU A 248 20.48 -0.56 15.88
C GLU A 248 20.91 -1.21 17.21
N HIS A 249 19.97 -1.62 18.06
CA HIS A 249 20.25 -2.06 19.44
C HIS A 249 21.29 -3.19 19.52
N SER A 250 21.39 -4.07 18.52
CA SER A 250 22.42 -5.12 18.43
C SER A 250 23.85 -4.56 18.44
N THR A 251 24.08 -3.40 17.81
CA THR A 251 25.40 -2.74 17.71
C THR A 251 25.79 -1.94 18.97
N ILE A 252 24.83 -1.66 19.85
CA ILE A 252 25.05 -1.00 21.16
C ILE A 252 25.16 -2.06 22.26
N THR A 253 24.13 -2.91 22.41
CA THR A 253 24.03 -3.91 23.48
C THR A 253 25.11 -5.00 23.43
N SER A 254 25.77 -5.21 22.29
CA SER A 254 26.91 -6.13 22.16
C SER A 254 28.18 -5.68 22.92
N TRP A 255 28.23 -4.43 23.39
CA TRP A 255 29.27 -3.92 24.30
C TRP A 255 28.96 -4.19 25.78
N GLY A 256 27.76 -4.73 26.09
CA GLY A 256 27.27 -4.91 27.45
C GLY A 256 26.66 -3.63 28.05
N VAL A 257 25.99 -3.77 29.20
CA VAL A 257 25.29 -2.66 29.88
C VAL A 257 26.27 -1.56 30.28
N ASP A 258 27.38 -1.94 30.92
CA ASP A 258 28.43 -1.02 31.36
C ASP A 258 29.20 -0.37 30.18
N GLY A 259 29.08 -0.94 28.96
CA GLY A 259 29.75 -0.50 27.74
C GLY A 259 28.95 0.44 26.85
N GLU A 260 27.72 0.82 27.22
CA GLU A 260 26.84 1.67 26.38
C GLU A 260 27.51 3.00 25.99
N LEU A 261 28.16 3.68 26.95
CA LEU A 261 28.89 4.93 26.71
C LEU A 261 30.07 4.75 25.73
N ASP A 262 30.73 3.59 25.76
CA ASP A 262 31.86 3.29 24.88
C ASP A 262 31.38 2.92 23.46
N ALA A 263 30.24 2.22 23.35
CA ALA A 263 29.56 1.99 22.07
C ALA A 263 29.12 3.31 21.41
N MET A 264 28.53 4.22 22.21
CA MET A 264 28.14 5.57 21.79
C MET A 264 29.34 6.42 21.38
N ARG A 265 30.46 6.36 22.12
CA ARG A 265 31.71 7.02 21.72
C ARG A 265 32.25 6.46 20.40
N ASN A 266 32.25 5.13 20.25
CA ASN A 266 32.69 4.45 19.02
C ASN A 266 31.86 4.87 17.79
N MET A 267 30.54 5.10 17.91
CA MET A 267 29.75 5.67 16.82
C MET A 267 30.23 7.06 16.38
N LEU A 268 30.70 7.90 17.30
CA LEU A 268 31.32 9.19 16.98
C LEU A 268 32.76 9.06 16.45
N ASP A 269 33.48 7.99 16.76
CA ASP A 269 34.85 7.71 16.27
C ASP A 269 34.89 7.08 14.87
N GLN A 270 34.01 6.13 14.56
CA GLN A 270 33.94 5.50 13.23
C GLN A 270 33.36 6.46 12.17
N TYR A 271 32.50 7.39 12.59
CA TYR A 271 31.87 8.38 11.73
C TYR A 271 32.19 9.80 12.22
N PRO A 272 33.45 10.27 12.13
CA PRO A 272 33.88 11.53 12.75
C PRO A 272 33.26 12.77 12.10
N THR A 273 32.93 12.69 10.81
CA THR A 273 32.29 13.75 10.00
C THR A 273 30.93 13.29 9.50
N GLY A 274 30.10 14.21 9.02
CA GLY A 274 28.78 13.91 8.47
C GLY A 274 27.73 13.57 9.53
N LEU A 275 26.55 13.15 9.07
CA LEU A 275 25.45 12.74 9.94
C LEU A 275 25.68 11.31 10.46
N VAL A 276 25.39 11.07 11.73
CA VAL A 276 25.37 9.73 12.34
C VAL A 276 24.19 9.62 13.29
N ALA A 277 23.35 8.58 13.12
CA ALA A 277 22.26 8.29 14.03
C ALA A 277 22.67 7.26 15.09
N CYS A 278 22.35 7.51 16.36
CA CYS A 278 22.61 6.56 17.43
C CYS A 278 21.33 6.27 18.23
N VAL A 279 20.91 5.00 18.21
CA VAL A 279 19.86 4.49 19.09
C VAL A 279 20.36 4.61 20.53
N SER A 280 19.53 5.21 21.37
CA SER A 280 19.95 5.74 22.67
C SER A 280 19.09 5.25 23.84
N ASP A 281 18.15 4.35 23.57
CA ASP A 281 17.21 3.78 24.54
C ASP A 281 17.47 2.30 24.85
N SER A 282 18.71 1.83 24.66
CA SER A 282 19.06 0.43 24.93
C SER A 282 18.89 0.07 26.42
N PHE A 283 19.11 1.03 27.32
CA PHE A 283 18.83 0.88 28.76
C PHE A 283 18.07 2.08 29.37
N ASP A 284 18.54 3.32 29.16
CA ASP A 284 17.84 4.55 29.62
C ASP A 284 18.16 5.75 28.70
N VAL A 285 17.16 6.20 27.94
CA VAL A 285 17.31 7.31 26.98
C VAL A 285 17.47 8.68 27.65
N PHE A 286 16.90 8.87 28.84
CA PHE A 286 17.00 10.13 29.58
C PHE A 286 18.39 10.26 30.21
N LYS A 287 18.92 9.15 30.74
CA LYS A 287 20.33 9.06 31.16
C LYS A 287 21.27 9.27 29.97
N ALA A 288 21.06 8.59 28.85
CA ALA A 288 21.92 8.75 27.67
C ALA A 288 21.93 10.20 27.14
N CYS A 289 20.77 10.88 27.11
CA CYS A 289 20.70 12.30 26.73
C CYS A 289 21.36 13.24 27.75
N ARG A 290 21.29 12.92 29.05
CA ARG A 290 21.80 13.79 30.13
C ARG A 290 23.29 13.60 30.41
N GLU A 291 23.72 12.37 30.65
CA GLU A 291 25.06 12.02 31.16
C GLU A 291 26.04 11.63 30.05
N TYR A 292 25.56 11.08 28.92
CA TYR A 292 26.44 10.66 27.83
C TYR A 292 26.53 11.72 26.74
N TRP A 293 25.44 12.00 26.02
CA TRP A 293 25.43 13.00 24.96
C TRP A 293 25.50 14.44 25.50
N GLY A 294 24.86 14.71 26.65
CA GLY A 294 24.83 16.02 27.28
C GLY A 294 26.12 16.42 28.01
N ASP A 295 26.89 15.44 28.48
CA ASP A 295 28.09 15.64 29.32
C ASP A 295 29.30 14.87 28.77
N ALA A 296 29.44 13.57 29.06
CA ALA A 296 30.66 12.79 28.81
C ALA A 296 31.14 12.73 27.34
N LEU A 297 30.27 13.01 26.38
CA LEU A 297 30.56 13.11 24.93
C LEU A 297 30.26 14.50 24.35
N LYS A 298 29.83 15.50 25.15
CA LYS A 298 29.38 16.83 24.69
C LYS A 298 30.40 17.48 23.75
N ASP A 299 31.65 17.61 24.20
CA ASP A 299 32.73 18.22 23.42
C ASP A 299 33.07 17.44 22.14
N LYS A 300 32.92 16.10 22.16
CA LYS A 300 33.12 15.24 20.98
C LYS A 300 32.01 15.43 19.94
N ILE A 301 30.80 15.81 20.36
CA ILE A 301 29.70 16.20 19.46
C ILE A 301 29.95 17.62 18.93
N LYS A 302 30.31 18.58 19.80
CA LYS A 302 30.64 19.97 19.39
C LYS A 302 31.72 19.99 18.31
N GLY A 303 32.82 19.27 18.53
CA GLY A 303 33.97 19.18 17.62
C GLY A 303 33.71 18.51 16.26
N ARG A 304 32.49 18.06 15.96
CA ARG A 304 32.10 17.57 14.62
C ARG A 304 31.95 18.71 13.60
N ILE A 305 31.66 19.92 14.07
CA ILE A 305 31.54 21.12 13.24
C ILE A 305 32.78 22.01 13.41
N SER A 306 33.33 22.46 12.28
CA SER A 306 34.40 23.45 12.17
C SER A 306 34.33 24.13 10.79
N GLU A 307 35.21 25.09 10.50
CA GLU A 307 35.29 25.76 9.19
C GLU A 307 35.45 24.80 8.00
N THR A 308 36.01 23.60 8.23
CA THR A 308 36.30 22.60 7.20
C THR A 308 35.59 21.26 7.38
N SER A 309 34.73 21.11 8.40
CA SER A 309 33.97 19.88 8.67
C SER A 309 32.55 20.21 9.09
N PHE A 310 31.59 19.52 8.50
CA PHE A 310 30.23 19.43 9.05
C PHE A 310 30.00 18.01 9.57
N GLY A 311 29.39 17.90 10.76
CA GLY A 311 28.89 16.63 11.27
C GLY A 311 27.84 16.83 12.35
N GLN A 312 26.90 15.89 12.42
CA GLN A 312 25.73 15.99 13.29
C GLN A 312 25.41 14.62 13.90
N LEU A 313 25.25 14.57 15.22
CA LEU A 313 24.65 13.43 15.91
C LEU A 313 23.13 13.53 15.80
N VAL A 314 22.47 12.41 15.47
CA VAL A 314 21.02 12.27 15.53
C VAL A 314 20.68 11.25 16.62
N VAL A 315 20.22 11.73 17.77
CA VAL A 315 19.81 10.88 18.91
C VAL A 315 18.50 10.17 18.54
N ARG A 316 18.42 8.85 18.72
CA ARG A 316 17.23 8.04 18.42
C ARG A 316 16.64 7.36 19.67
N PRO A 317 15.51 7.85 20.21
CA PRO A 317 14.54 7.00 20.91
C PRO A 317 13.81 6.03 19.96
N ASP A 318 13.48 4.84 20.46
CA ASP A 318 12.79 3.76 19.74
C ASP A 318 11.75 3.03 20.62
N SER A 319 11.34 3.67 21.73
CA SER A 319 10.39 3.15 22.72
C SER A 319 9.79 4.27 23.59
N GLY A 320 8.81 3.92 24.45
CA GLY A 320 8.06 4.87 25.29
C GLY A 320 6.79 5.39 24.62
N ASP A 321 6.09 6.34 25.24
CA ASP A 321 5.07 7.12 24.51
C ASP A 321 5.80 8.13 23.59
N PRO A 322 5.51 8.17 22.27
CA PRO A 322 6.24 9.05 21.35
C PRO A 322 6.10 10.55 21.64
N GLU A 323 4.99 11.02 22.22
CA GLU A 323 4.78 12.44 22.53
C GLU A 323 5.54 12.83 23.80
N GLU A 324 5.35 12.08 24.89
CA GLU A 324 6.00 12.35 26.17
C GLU A 324 7.53 12.20 26.06
N THR A 325 7.99 11.13 25.39
CA THR A 325 9.42 10.82 25.26
C THR A 325 10.15 11.85 24.40
N CYS A 326 9.57 12.28 23.28
CA CYS A 326 10.16 13.33 22.44
C CYS A 326 10.28 14.67 23.18
N VAL A 327 9.26 15.08 23.94
CA VAL A 327 9.28 16.34 24.70
C VAL A 327 10.27 16.27 25.86
N ALA A 328 10.34 15.14 26.57
CA ALA A 328 11.30 14.95 27.65
C ALA A 328 12.75 14.97 27.15
N ILE A 329 13.06 14.27 26.04
CA ILE A 329 14.39 14.30 25.41
C ILE A 329 14.75 15.72 24.96
N MET A 330 13.84 16.45 24.30
CA MET A 330 14.10 17.83 23.89
C MET A 330 14.38 18.74 25.09
N LYS A 331 13.63 18.62 26.18
CA LYS A 331 13.89 19.41 27.40
C LYS A 331 15.26 19.11 28.00
N ILE A 332 15.70 17.85 28.02
CA ILE A 332 17.05 17.47 28.46
C ILE A 332 18.12 18.05 27.53
N LEU A 333 17.99 17.89 26.21
CA LEU A 333 19.01 18.38 25.27
C LEU A 333 19.06 19.93 25.24
N LEU A 334 17.93 20.62 25.36
CA LEU A 334 17.89 22.08 25.47
C LEU A 334 18.47 22.60 26.80
N GLU A 335 18.41 21.81 27.88
CA GLU A 335 19.08 22.08 29.16
C GLU A 335 20.60 21.86 29.03
N GLN A 336 21.02 20.71 28.51
CA GLN A 336 22.43 20.32 28.42
C GLN A 336 23.23 21.17 27.42
N PHE A 337 22.61 21.64 26.34
CA PHE A 337 23.23 22.49 25.31
C PHE A 337 22.79 23.96 25.38
N ALA A 338 22.23 24.42 26.51
CA ALA A 338 21.69 25.77 26.69
C ALA A 338 22.67 26.92 26.35
N ASP A 339 23.97 26.64 26.38
CA ASP A 339 25.07 27.54 25.98
C ASP A 339 25.11 27.87 24.48
N GLU A 340 24.51 27.02 23.62
CA GLU A 340 24.47 27.19 22.15
C GLU A 340 23.06 27.01 21.54
N VAL A 341 22.00 27.03 22.36
CA VAL A 341 20.62 27.05 21.88
C VAL A 341 20.31 28.42 21.25
N THR A 342 19.72 28.40 20.05
CA THR A 342 19.22 29.60 19.37
C THR A 342 17.69 29.60 19.33
N GLU A 343 17.07 30.69 18.87
CA GLU A 343 15.63 30.76 18.63
C GLU A 343 15.34 31.05 17.15
N THR A 344 14.24 30.48 16.64
CA THR A 344 13.72 30.84 15.32
C THR A 344 13.05 32.22 15.36
N LYS A 345 12.70 32.76 14.18
CA LYS A 345 11.98 34.04 14.08
C LYS A 345 10.62 34.10 14.81
N THR A 346 10.10 32.95 15.27
CA THR A 346 8.87 32.85 16.08
C THR A 346 9.16 32.49 17.55
N GLY A 347 10.40 32.68 18.03
CA GLY A 347 10.78 32.44 19.43
C GLY A 347 10.86 30.97 19.83
N HIS A 348 10.89 30.03 18.87
CA HIS A 348 10.96 28.60 19.17
C HIS A 348 12.42 28.15 19.26
N LYS A 349 12.77 27.43 20.32
CA LYS A 349 14.13 27.00 20.63
C LYS A 349 14.64 25.96 19.65
N LEU A 350 15.85 26.17 19.16
CA LEU A 350 16.55 25.35 18.18
C LEU A 350 17.87 24.88 18.78
N LEU A 351 18.10 23.57 18.75
CA LEU A 351 19.36 22.95 19.17
C LEU A 351 20.52 23.41 18.26
N PRO A 352 21.75 23.51 18.79
CA PRO A 352 22.93 23.80 17.98
C PRO A 352 23.12 22.78 16.84
N PRO A 353 23.72 23.18 15.70
CA PRO A 353 23.61 22.44 14.44
C PRO A 353 24.25 21.04 14.43
N TYR A 354 25.09 20.71 15.41
CA TYR A 354 25.74 19.40 15.56
C TYR A 354 24.88 18.32 16.26
N ILE A 355 23.68 18.63 16.76
CA ILE A 355 22.81 17.64 17.43
C ILE A 355 21.32 17.77 17.07
N ARG A 356 20.69 16.68 16.66
CA ARG A 356 19.24 16.57 16.33
C ARG A 356 18.66 15.27 16.90
N VAL A 357 17.36 15.05 16.74
CA VAL A 357 16.66 13.83 17.18
C VAL A 357 15.91 13.17 16.02
N ILE A 358 15.82 11.84 16.04
CA ILE A 358 14.90 11.06 15.20
C ILE A 358 14.04 10.14 16.07
N GLN A 359 12.72 10.31 16.05
CA GLN A 359 11.81 9.33 16.66
C GLN A 359 11.61 8.18 15.68
N GLY A 360 11.94 6.94 16.07
CA GLY A 360 11.83 5.76 15.20
C GLY A 360 10.62 4.86 15.44
N ASP A 361 10.08 4.83 16.68
CA ASP A 361 8.93 4.02 17.06
C ASP A 361 7.63 4.84 17.20
N GLY A 362 6.48 4.16 17.06
CA GLY A 362 5.15 4.75 17.22
C GLY A 362 4.77 5.83 16.19
N VAL A 363 5.62 6.08 15.19
CA VAL A 363 5.45 7.14 14.18
C VAL A 363 4.41 6.75 13.14
N ASP A 364 3.33 7.52 13.05
CA ASP A 364 2.33 7.47 12.00
C ASP A 364 1.64 8.84 11.76
N TYR A 365 0.63 8.85 10.88
CA TYR A 365 -0.12 10.05 10.51
C TYR A 365 -0.93 10.69 11.65
N GLN A 366 -1.06 10.02 12.81
CA GLN A 366 -1.73 10.52 14.01
C GLN A 366 -0.74 10.96 15.09
N SER A 367 0.43 10.32 15.22
CA SER A 367 1.45 10.70 16.22
C SER A 367 2.33 11.86 15.77
N ILE A 368 2.71 11.97 14.50
CA ILE A 368 3.48 13.12 13.96
C ILE A 368 2.82 14.48 14.28
N PRO A 369 1.53 14.73 13.96
CA PRO A 369 0.90 16.01 14.29
C PRO A 369 0.81 16.28 15.79
N LYS A 370 0.68 15.25 16.64
CA LYS A 370 0.67 15.42 18.11
C LYS A 370 2.02 15.87 18.64
N ILE A 371 3.09 15.15 18.30
CA ILE A 371 4.47 15.46 18.72
C ILE A 371 4.81 16.91 18.31
N LEU A 372 4.49 17.29 17.07
CA LEU A 372 4.80 18.63 16.54
C LEU A 372 3.92 19.73 17.13
N GLN A 373 2.63 19.46 17.40
CA GLN A 373 1.76 20.36 18.16
C GLN A 373 2.31 20.60 19.58
N ARG A 374 2.72 19.53 20.27
CA ARG A 374 3.26 19.61 21.63
C ARG A 374 4.61 20.32 21.67
N PHE A 375 5.45 20.16 20.64
CA PHE A 375 6.68 20.93 20.47
C PHE A 375 6.41 22.44 20.33
N LYS A 376 5.44 22.82 19.48
CA LYS A 376 5.02 24.22 19.29
C LYS A 376 4.55 24.85 20.61
N GLU A 377 3.73 24.14 21.38
CA GLU A 377 3.24 24.59 22.71
C GLU A 377 4.36 24.78 23.74
N GLU A 378 5.42 23.96 23.67
CA GLU A 378 6.60 24.03 24.54
C GLU A 378 7.68 25.01 24.01
N MET A 379 7.37 25.79 22.97
CA MET A 379 8.29 26.69 22.27
C MET A 379 9.55 25.98 21.75
N ILE A 380 9.38 24.79 21.15
CA ILE A 380 10.44 23.96 20.56
C ILE A 380 10.30 23.96 19.03
N ALA A 381 11.38 24.25 18.31
CA ALA A 381 11.35 24.31 16.84
C ALA A 381 11.18 22.93 16.21
N ALA A 382 10.29 22.79 15.21
CA ALA A 382 10.08 21.52 14.50
C ALA A 382 11.32 21.06 13.72
N ALA A 383 12.24 21.99 13.39
CA ALA A 383 13.53 21.65 12.79
C ALA A 383 14.42 20.76 13.69
N ASN A 384 14.19 20.68 15.00
CA ASN A 384 14.95 19.83 15.93
C ASN A 384 14.78 18.31 15.70
N ILE A 385 13.61 17.90 15.20
CA ILE A 385 13.21 16.49 15.08
C ILE A 385 13.07 16.04 13.63
N THR A 386 13.33 14.76 13.40
CA THR A 386 12.99 13.99 12.19
C THR A 386 12.21 12.76 12.64
N PHE A 387 11.52 12.10 11.72
CA PHE A 387 10.69 10.93 12.02
C PHE A 387 11.13 9.76 11.15
N GLY A 388 11.32 8.59 11.74
CA GLY A 388 11.42 7.32 11.03
C GLY A 388 10.09 6.58 11.16
N SER A 389 9.50 6.09 10.07
CA SER A 389 8.28 5.27 10.15
C SER A 389 8.42 4.00 9.32
N GLY A 390 8.11 2.87 9.95
CA GLY A 390 8.19 1.55 9.33
C GLY A 390 6.83 1.02 8.90
N GLY A 391 6.31 0.05 9.65
CA GLY A 391 5.05 -0.62 9.31
C GLY A 391 3.83 0.31 9.20
N ALA A 392 3.81 1.47 9.87
CA ALA A 392 2.70 2.41 9.75
C ALA A 392 2.70 3.23 8.44
N LEU A 393 3.90 3.48 7.88
CA LEU A 393 4.06 4.14 6.58
C LEU A 393 3.71 3.19 5.43
N LEU A 394 4.23 1.96 5.46
CA LEU A 394 4.16 1.02 4.33
C LEU A 394 3.13 -0.13 4.46
N GLN A 395 2.65 -0.50 5.66
CA GLN A 395 1.88 -1.75 5.85
C GLN A 395 0.55 -1.60 6.61
N LYS A 396 0.37 -0.60 7.50
CA LYS A 396 -0.92 -0.30 8.18
C LYS A 396 -1.89 0.47 7.24
N VAL A 397 -2.04 -0.01 6.01
CA VAL A 397 -2.90 0.53 4.96
C VAL A 397 -3.59 -0.61 4.21
N ASN A 398 -4.80 -0.38 3.72
CA ASN A 398 -5.58 -1.38 2.98
C ASN A 398 -6.35 -0.75 1.81
N ARG A 399 -6.91 -1.57 0.90
CA ARG A 399 -7.65 -1.07 -0.29
C ARG A 399 -8.83 -0.15 0.07
N ASP A 400 -9.47 -0.38 1.21
CA ASP A 400 -10.59 0.45 1.69
C ASP A 400 -10.16 1.74 2.40
N THR A 401 -8.86 1.94 2.70
CA THR A 401 -8.33 3.22 3.19
C THR A 401 -8.65 4.38 2.25
N PHE A 402 -8.66 4.14 0.93
CA PHE A 402 -9.19 5.08 -0.07
C PHE A 402 -10.38 4.51 -0.85
N LYS A 403 -11.04 3.48 -0.29
CA LYS A 403 -12.26 2.85 -0.83
C LYS A 403 -12.13 2.51 -2.32
N ILE A 404 -10.95 2.02 -2.72
CA ILE A 404 -10.53 1.86 -4.12
C ILE A 404 -11.36 0.79 -4.81
N ALA A 405 -11.92 1.11 -5.97
CA ALA A 405 -12.77 0.21 -6.74
C ALA A 405 -12.52 0.32 -8.24
N PHE A 406 -12.39 -0.83 -8.90
CA PHE A 406 -12.48 -1.00 -10.35
C PHE A 406 -13.87 -1.52 -10.72
N LYS A 407 -14.59 -0.97 -11.70
CA LYS A 407 -15.94 -1.42 -12.07
C LYS A 407 -16.23 -1.28 -13.56
N CYS A 408 -17.00 -2.22 -14.11
CA CYS A 408 -17.61 -2.08 -15.44
C CYS A 408 -18.63 -0.93 -15.42
N ALA A 409 -18.57 -0.08 -16.44
CA ALA A 409 -19.49 1.04 -16.65
C ALA A 409 -20.26 0.92 -17.98
N GLU A 410 -19.78 0.14 -18.94
CA GLU A 410 -20.43 -0.05 -20.23
C GLU A 410 -20.04 -1.38 -20.87
N ILE A 411 -20.96 -1.99 -21.61
CA ILE A 411 -20.64 -3.03 -22.60
C ILE A 411 -21.14 -2.61 -23.98
N THR A 412 -20.53 -3.14 -25.04
CA THR A 412 -21.02 -3.01 -26.42
C THR A 412 -21.26 -4.40 -26.99
N LEU A 413 -22.46 -4.63 -27.52
CA LEU A 413 -22.85 -5.87 -28.16
C LEU A 413 -22.58 -5.85 -29.68
N GLU A 414 -22.62 -7.02 -30.30
CA GLU A 414 -22.66 -7.21 -31.75
C GLU A 414 -23.73 -6.33 -32.41
N GLY A 415 -23.41 -5.79 -33.59
CA GLY A 415 -24.21 -4.74 -34.24
C GLY A 415 -24.01 -3.33 -33.66
N GLY A 416 -23.26 -3.19 -32.55
CA GLY A 416 -22.87 -1.90 -31.99
C GLY A 416 -23.82 -1.34 -30.91
N GLU A 417 -24.69 -2.16 -30.32
CA GLU A 417 -25.53 -1.71 -29.19
C GLU A 417 -24.65 -1.43 -27.96
N ALA A 418 -24.40 -0.15 -27.67
CA ALA A 418 -23.76 0.28 -26.43
C ALA A 418 -24.79 0.31 -25.29
N ARG A 419 -24.46 -0.32 -24.16
CA ARG A 419 -25.33 -0.47 -23.01
C ARG A 419 -24.60 -0.05 -21.73
N GLU A 420 -25.15 0.95 -21.05
CA GLU A 420 -24.68 1.36 -19.73
C GLU A 420 -24.80 0.21 -18.72
N VAL A 421 -23.76 0.04 -17.90
CA VAL A 421 -23.69 -0.93 -16.81
C VAL A 421 -23.34 -0.19 -15.52
N PHE A 422 -23.99 -0.56 -14.42
CA PHE A 422 -23.66 -0.04 -13.10
C PHE A 422 -24.15 -0.99 -12.01
N LYS A 423 -23.64 -0.81 -10.79
CA LYS A 423 -24.23 -1.36 -9.58
C LYS A 423 -24.85 -0.25 -8.74
N ASP A 424 -25.94 -0.57 -8.06
CA ASP A 424 -26.76 0.38 -7.31
C ASP A 424 -27.47 -0.35 -6.14
N PRO A 425 -26.75 -0.62 -5.02
CA PRO A 425 -27.27 -1.48 -3.95
C PRO A 425 -28.15 -0.70 -2.97
N LEU A 426 -29.41 -1.13 -2.83
CA LEU A 426 -30.42 -0.54 -1.93
C LEU A 426 -30.04 -0.47 -0.44
N THR A 427 -28.97 -1.14 -0.03
CA THR A 427 -28.48 -1.18 1.36
C THR A 427 -27.20 -0.38 1.57
N ASP A 428 -26.65 0.25 0.52
CA ASP A 428 -25.41 1.03 0.57
C ASP A 428 -25.27 1.94 -0.66
N ASP A 429 -25.82 3.15 -0.55
CA ASP A 429 -25.75 4.18 -1.60
C ASP A 429 -24.30 4.58 -1.92
N GLY A 430 -23.40 4.49 -0.94
CA GLY A 430 -21.96 4.69 -1.10
C GLY A 430 -21.27 3.63 -1.98
N LYS A 431 -21.96 2.52 -2.26
CA LYS A 431 -21.50 1.46 -3.17
C LYS A 431 -22.07 1.56 -4.59
N ALA A 432 -22.85 2.58 -4.94
CA ALA A 432 -23.22 2.89 -6.32
C ALA A 432 -21.98 3.04 -7.25
N SER A 433 -22.14 2.96 -8.57
CA SER A 433 -21.05 3.18 -9.54
C SER A 433 -21.46 4.12 -10.66
N LYS A 434 -20.49 4.84 -11.24
CA LYS A 434 -20.66 5.57 -12.51
C LYS A 434 -21.01 4.62 -13.66
N LYS A 435 -21.53 5.17 -14.77
CA LYS A 435 -22.09 4.44 -15.92
C LYS A 435 -21.72 5.08 -17.28
N GLY A 436 -21.70 4.27 -18.33
CA GLY A 436 -21.24 4.64 -19.69
C GLY A 436 -19.73 4.94 -19.77
N ARG A 437 -19.25 5.35 -20.96
CA ARG A 437 -17.91 5.98 -21.08
C ARG A 437 -17.77 7.18 -20.15
N LEU A 438 -16.57 7.34 -19.60
CA LEU A 438 -16.20 8.41 -18.67
C LEU A 438 -15.05 9.22 -19.25
N THR A 439 -15.08 10.53 -19.04
CA THR A 439 -13.90 11.43 -19.15
C THR A 439 -13.70 12.13 -17.81
N LEU A 440 -12.48 12.57 -17.53
CA LEU A 440 -12.20 13.50 -16.43
C LEU A 440 -11.91 14.88 -17.02
N GLN A 441 -12.64 15.91 -16.58
CA GLN A 441 -12.44 17.28 -17.03
C GLN A 441 -12.29 18.20 -15.81
N LYS A 442 -11.76 19.41 -15.99
CA LYS A 442 -11.89 20.46 -14.97
C LYS A 442 -13.33 20.98 -14.99
N ALA A 443 -13.87 21.35 -13.83
CA ALA A 443 -15.20 21.94 -13.75
C ALA A 443 -15.30 23.27 -14.53
N SER A 444 -14.19 24.02 -14.64
CA SER A 444 -14.08 25.24 -15.44
C SER A 444 -14.39 25.06 -16.93
N ASP A 445 -14.24 23.84 -17.46
CA ASP A 445 -14.25 23.59 -18.90
C ASP A 445 -15.65 23.14 -19.40
N ILE A 446 -16.61 23.00 -18.46
CA ILE A 446 -18.03 22.75 -18.71
C ILE A 446 -18.76 24.09 -18.90
N ALA A 447 -18.72 24.61 -20.12
CA ALA A 447 -19.23 25.95 -20.45
C ALA A 447 -20.71 26.21 -20.10
N SER A 448 -21.55 25.16 -20.06
CA SER A 448 -22.95 25.25 -19.64
C SER A 448 -23.51 23.88 -19.27
N TYR A 449 -24.27 23.79 -18.19
CA TYR A 449 -25.02 22.60 -17.77
C TYR A 449 -26.26 23.01 -16.96
N SER A 450 -27.27 22.15 -16.89
CA SER A 450 -28.46 22.38 -16.06
C SER A 450 -28.37 21.64 -14.71
N PRO A 451 -29.20 22.00 -13.70
CA PRO A 451 -29.27 21.26 -12.43
C PRO A 451 -29.67 19.79 -12.57
N GLU A 452 -30.16 19.35 -13.73
CA GLU A 452 -30.54 17.97 -14.05
C GLU A 452 -29.37 17.17 -14.64
N ASP A 453 -28.36 17.83 -15.20
CA ASP A 453 -27.13 17.21 -15.67
C ASP A 453 -26.20 16.79 -14.51
N ILE A 454 -26.29 17.49 -13.37
CA ILE A 454 -25.58 17.18 -12.12
C ILE A 454 -25.99 15.78 -11.64
N TYR A 455 -25.02 14.91 -11.36
CA TYR A 455 -25.31 13.57 -10.84
C TYR A 455 -26.03 13.61 -9.49
N LYS A 456 -27.17 12.93 -9.41
CA LYS A 456 -27.95 12.71 -8.19
C LYS A 456 -28.05 11.21 -7.92
N PRO A 457 -27.77 10.74 -6.69
CA PRO A 457 -27.93 9.34 -6.33
C PRO A 457 -29.41 8.93 -6.40
N ARG A 458 -29.68 7.63 -6.26
CA ARG A 458 -31.04 7.11 -6.25
C ARG A 458 -31.79 7.52 -4.98
N GLU A 459 -32.99 8.06 -5.17
CA GLU A 459 -33.89 8.43 -4.07
C GLU A 459 -34.75 7.22 -3.67
N GLY A 460 -34.24 6.41 -2.73
CA GLY A 460 -34.99 5.32 -2.10
C GLY A 460 -35.30 4.12 -3.00
N ALA A 461 -36.24 3.27 -2.54
CA ALA A 461 -36.53 1.97 -3.15
C ALA A 461 -37.02 2.08 -4.60
N ASP A 462 -37.85 3.07 -4.91
CA ASP A 462 -38.50 3.24 -6.22
C ASP A 462 -37.83 4.30 -7.11
N GLY A 463 -36.79 4.97 -6.60
CA GLY A 463 -36.01 5.96 -7.35
C GLY A 463 -35.24 5.37 -8.54
N VAL A 464 -34.77 6.25 -9.44
CA VAL A 464 -34.07 5.87 -10.67
C VAL A 464 -32.80 5.07 -10.34
N LYS A 465 -32.74 3.83 -10.84
CA LYS A 465 -31.60 2.92 -10.66
C LYS A 465 -30.32 3.53 -11.24
N GLY A 466 -29.28 3.61 -10.43
CA GLY A 466 -28.00 4.22 -10.82
C GLY A 466 -28.08 5.74 -10.99
N GLY A 467 -29.06 6.41 -10.38
CA GLY A 467 -29.17 7.86 -10.31
C GLY A 467 -29.54 8.57 -11.62
N THR A 468 -29.73 9.89 -11.52
CA THR A 468 -29.95 10.81 -12.64
C THR A 468 -28.74 11.75 -12.82
N GLY A 469 -28.67 12.46 -13.94
CA GLY A 469 -27.49 13.24 -14.32
C GLY A 469 -26.28 12.39 -14.73
N PHE A 470 -25.22 13.07 -15.18
CA PHE A 470 -23.97 12.48 -15.69
C PHE A 470 -22.72 13.30 -15.31
N LEU A 471 -22.87 14.48 -14.73
CA LEU A 471 -21.77 15.30 -14.21
C LEU A 471 -21.51 14.94 -12.75
N HIS A 472 -20.52 14.08 -12.50
CA HIS A 472 -20.06 13.77 -11.15
C HIS A 472 -18.96 14.75 -10.73
N PHE A 473 -19.36 15.90 -10.20
CA PHE A 473 -18.42 16.89 -9.62
C PHE A 473 -17.70 16.32 -8.39
N THR A 474 -16.45 16.75 -8.19
CA THR A 474 -15.66 16.43 -6.99
C THR A 474 -16.11 17.24 -5.76
N PRO A 475 -15.79 16.80 -4.53
CA PRO A 475 -16.25 17.48 -3.31
C PRO A 475 -15.79 18.93 -3.14
N ASP A 476 -14.72 19.32 -3.83
CA ASP A 476 -14.15 20.69 -3.88
C ASP A 476 -14.67 21.52 -5.06
N GLY A 477 -15.44 20.91 -5.97
CA GLY A 477 -15.95 21.55 -7.19
C GLY A 477 -14.92 21.80 -8.30
N ASN A 478 -13.65 21.41 -8.17
CA ASN A 478 -12.60 21.73 -9.15
C ASN A 478 -12.60 20.81 -10.38
N TYR A 479 -13.05 19.56 -10.23
CA TYR A 479 -13.06 18.55 -11.29
C TYR A 479 -14.44 17.94 -11.46
N VAL A 480 -14.65 17.29 -12.62
CA VAL A 480 -15.87 16.57 -12.92
C VAL A 480 -15.56 15.31 -13.72
N THR A 481 -16.05 14.17 -13.25
CA THR A 481 -16.13 12.98 -14.10
C THR A 481 -17.40 13.07 -14.92
N VAL A 482 -17.28 13.29 -16.22
CA VAL A 482 -18.40 13.36 -17.16
C VAL A 482 -18.68 11.96 -17.70
N ALA A 483 -19.85 11.42 -17.37
CA ALA A 483 -20.27 10.04 -17.62
C ALA A 483 -21.14 9.90 -18.88
N SER A 484 -21.71 8.70 -19.09
CA SER A 484 -22.69 8.42 -20.16
C SER A 484 -22.22 8.76 -21.58
N GLY A 485 -20.90 8.76 -21.84
CA GLY A 485 -20.35 9.16 -23.14
C GLY A 485 -20.55 10.62 -23.53
N ARG A 486 -20.96 11.48 -22.59
CA ARG A 486 -21.19 12.92 -22.80
C ARG A 486 -19.94 13.78 -22.56
N GLY A 487 -18.79 13.13 -22.38
CA GLY A 487 -17.50 13.78 -22.23
C GLY A 487 -17.00 14.44 -23.51
N ASP A 488 -16.20 15.48 -23.36
CA ASP A 488 -15.47 16.14 -24.44
C ASP A 488 -14.07 15.50 -24.52
N PRO A 489 -13.74 14.72 -25.55
CA PRO A 489 -12.49 13.97 -25.60
C PRO A 489 -11.23 14.85 -25.61
N GLU A 490 -11.34 16.08 -26.13
CA GLU A 490 -10.23 17.04 -26.21
C GLU A 490 -9.91 17.70 -24.84
N LYS A 491 -10.81 17.52 -23.86
CA LYS A 491 -10.64 17.99 -22.47
C LYS A 491 -10.35 16.85 -21.48
N ASP A 492 -10.32 15.60 -21.95
CA ASP A 492 -10.16 14.43 -21.09
C ASP A 492 -8.73 14.37 -20.52
N LEU A 493 -8.61 14.65 -19.22
CA LEU A 493 -7.36 14.58 -18.47
C LEU A 493 -6.80 13.15 -18.35
N LEU A 494 -7.60 12.13 -18.73
CA LEU A 494 -7.13 10.76 -18.86
C LEU A 494 -6.43 10.55 -20.21
N VAL A 495 -5.10 10.45 -20.19
CA VAL A 495 -4.30 10.22 -21.39
C VAL A 495 -4.12 8.72 -21.68
N ASP A 496 -3.98 8.36 -22.96
CA ASP A 496 -3.64 7.00 -23.35
C ASP A 496 -2.24 6.63 -22.82
N VAL A 497 -2.16 5.62 -21.95
CA VAL A 497 -0.90 5.17 -21.31
C VAL A 497 -0.44 3.79 -21.78
N PHE A 498 -1.33 2.94 -22.27
CA PHE A 498 -1.01 1.60 -22.78
C PHE A 498 -2.00 1.16 -23.86
N GLU A 499 -1.49 0.50 -24.90
CA GLU A 499 -2.32 -0.09 -25.94
C GLU A 499 -1.64 -1.31 -26.59
N ASN A 500 -2.38 -2.42 -26.74
CA ASN A 500 -2.00 -3.59 -27.54
C ASN A 500 -0.60 -4.17 -27.21
N GLY A 501 -0.29 -4.29 -25.92
CA GLY A 501 1.00 -4.77 -25.42
C GLY A 501 2.14 -3.73 -25.42
N LYS A 502 1.85 -2.45 -25.68
CA LYS A 502 2.85 -1.36 -25.69
C LYS A 502 2.51 -0.32 -24.62
N LEU A 503 3.53 0.11 -23.89
CA LEU A 503 3.49 1.34 -23.10
C LEU A 503 3.50 2.56 -24.06
N LEU A 504 2.65 3.55 -23.81
CA LEU A 504 2.51 4.77 -24.62
C LEU A 504 3.00 6.04 -23.89
N LYS A 505 3.10 5.99 -22.56
CA LYS A 505 3.66 7.05 -21.71
C LYS A 505 4.61 6.43 -20.69
N ASP A 506 5.80 7.01 -20.58
CA ASP A 506 6.82 6.61 -19.62
C ASP A 506 7.23 7.87 -18.83
N TYR A 507 6.76 7.96 -17.59
CA TYR A 507 7.01 9.10 -16.70
C TYR A 507 8.27 8.86 -15.87
N LYS A 508 9.16 9.86 -15.82
CA LYS A 508 10.34 9.85 -14.93
C LYS A 508 9.90 10.14 -13.49
N LEU A 509 10.58 9.57 -12.49
CA LEU A 509 10.25 9.85 -11.07
C LEU A 509 10.39 11.35 -10.72
N SER A 510 11.30 12.07 -11.37
CA SER A 510 11.46 13.53 -11.23
C SER A 510 10.20 14.30 -11.67
N GLU A 511 9.60 13.93 -12.80
CA GLU A 511 8.36 14.53 -13.30
C GLU A 511 7.17 14.20 -12.37
N ILE A 512 7.13 12.99 -11.82
CA ILE A 512 6.10 12.53 -10.87
C ILE A 512 6.23 13.33 -9.57
N ARG A 513 7.44 13.44 -9.02
CA ARG A 513 7.77 14.27 -7.85
C ARG A 513 7.33 15.72 -8.04
N LYS A 514 7.67 16.35 -9.17
CA LYS A 514 7.26 17.73 -9.51
C LYS A 514 5.74 17.92 -9.55
N ARG A 515 4.96 16.90 -9.96
CA ARG A 515 3.49 16.94 -10.00
C ARG A 515 2.81 16.64 -8.65
N ALA A 516 3.43 15.76 -7.87
CA ALA A 516 2.92 15.31 -6.57
C ALA A 516 3.23 16.27 -5.42
N ASP A 517 4.14 17.22 -5.65
CA ASP A 517 4.69 18.04 -4.60
C ASP A 517 3.64 18.95 -3.93
N VAL A 518 4.13 19.62 -2.92
CA VAL A 518 3.41 20.49 -2.01
C VAL A 518 3.94 21.92 -2.20
N GLU A 519 3.18 22.91 -1.75
CA GLU A 519 3.69 24.29 -1.68
C GLU A 519 4.96 24.32 -0.80
N ASN A 520 5.94 25.16 -1.14
CA ASN A 520 7.28 25.14 -0.54
C ASN A 520 7.99 23.75 -0.60
N GLY A 521 7.61 22.91 -1.56
CA GLY A 521 8.11 21.56 -1.74
C GLY A 521 9.54 21.49 -2.33
N PRO A 522 10.32 20.45 -1.95
CA PRO A 522 11.72 20.30 -2.34
C PRO A 522 11.95 19.83 -3.78
N PHE A 523 10.91 19.50 -4.56
CA PHE A 523 11.08 18.93 -5.90
C PHE A 523 10.70 19.89 -7.04
N VAL A 524 9.80 20.85 -6.80
CA VAL A 524 9.44 21.87 -7.81
C VAL A 524 10.67 22.65 -8.28
N ASN A 525 11.54 23.04 -7.33
CA ASN A 525 12.68 23.92 -7.55
C ASN A 525 14.01 23.19 -7.83
N LEU A 526 14.03 21.85 -7.87
CA LEU A 526 15.26 21.14 -8.21
C LEU A 526 15.59 21.32 -9.71
N PRO A 527 16.87 21.59 -10.04
CA PRO A 527 17.32 21.53 -11.42
C PRO A 527 17.08 20.12 -11.98
N GLU A 528 16.77 20.05 -13.27
CA GLU A 528 16.60 18.75 -13.93
C GLU A 528 17.96 18.03 -13.98
N GLU A 529 17.95 16.69 -13.92
CA GLU A 529 19.19 15.94 -14.10
C GLU A 529 19.74 16.28 -15.51
N PRO A 530 21.00 16.76 -15.64
CA PRO A 530 21.54 17.09 -16.94
C PRO A 530 21.56 15.84 -17.81
N GLU A 531 21.23 15.99 -19.10
CA GLU A 531 21.27 14.90 -20.06
C GLU A 531 22.73 14.48 -20.28
N GLU A 532 23.15 13.46 -19.53
CA GLU A 532 24.36 12.70 -19.82
C GLU A 532 24.20 12.04 -21.20
N PRO A 533 25.21 12.13 -22.10
CA PRO A 533 25.10 11.60 -23.45
C PRO A 533 24.80 10.11 -23.43
N GLU A 534 24.01 9.61 -24.39
CA GLU A 534 23.60 8.20 -24.40
C GLU A 534 24.83 7.27 -24.28
N PRO A 535 24.79 6.27 -23.39
CA PRO A 535 25.88 5.31 -23.25
C PRO A 535 26.07 4.60 -24.58
N ALA A 536 27.27 4.70 -25.14
CA ALA A 536 27.60 4.19 -26.47
C ALA A 536 27.09 2.74 -26.65
N PRO A 537 26.41 2.43 -27.77
CA PRO A 537 25.60 1.23 -27.89
C PRO A 537 26.42 -0.03 -27.62
N VAL A 538 26.14 -0.69 -26.50
CA VAL A 538 26.80 -1.92 -26.09
C VAL A 538 26.65 -2.95 -27.21
N PRO A 539 27.75 -3.44 -27.82
CA PRO A 539 27.64 -4.36 -28.94
C PRO A 539 26.84 -5.61 -28.55
N GLN A 540 25.93 -6.05 -29.41
CA GLN A 540 25.14 -7.27 -29.22
C GLN A 540 26.00 -8.54 -29.43
N ALA A 541 27.06 -8.68 -28.63
CA ALA A 541 27.69 -9.98 -28.39
C ALA A 541 26.66 -10.85 -27.65
N ALA A 542 26.20 -11.92 -28.31
CA ALA A 542 25.16 -12.78 -27.78
C ALA A 542 25.55 -13.33 -26.39
N ILE A 543 24.73 -13.06 -25.38
CA ILE A 543 24.94 -13.52 -23.99
C ILE A 543 24.71 -15.04 -23.93
N ARG A 544 25.74 -15.80 -24.33
CA ARG A 544 25.88 -17.21 -23.99
C ARG A 544 26.42 -17.28 -22.55
N PRO A 545 25.80 -18.05 -21.63
CA PRO A 545 26.30 -18.24 -20.28
C PRO A 545 27.56 -19.10 -20.29
N THR A 546 28.69 -18.49 -20.64
CA THR A 546 30.03 -19.07 -20.48
C THR A 546 30.44 -18.93 -19.02
N TYR A 547 30.27 -20.01 -18.26
CA TYR A 547 30.78 -20.11 -16.89
C TYR A 547 32.32 -20.12 -16.91
N VAL A 548 32.93 -18.94 -16.82
CA VAL A 548 34.38 -18.80 -16.61
C VAL A 548 34.64 -18.96 -15.11
N THR A 549 35.16 -20.13 -14.72
CA THR A 549 35.65 -20.37 -13.35
C THR A 549 36.95 -19.59 -13.12
N VAL A 550 36.84 -18.40 -12.53
CA VAL A 550 37.99 -17.62 -12.06
C VAL A 550 38.55 -18.26 -10.78
N PRO A 551 39.83 -18.69 -10.74
CA PRO A 551 40.41 -19.23 -9.52
C PRO A 551 40.65 -18.12 -8.48
N PHE A 552 40.35 -18.40 -7.22
CA PHE A 552 40.58 -17.46 -6.12
C PHE A 552 42.09 -17.16 -5.94
N PRO A 553 42.49 -15.88 -5.78
CA PRO A 553 43.86 -15.54 -5.39
C PRO A 553 44.14 -16.00 -3.96
N SER A 554 45.24 -16.72 -3.74
CA SER A 554 45.61 -17.24 -2.43
C SER A 554 46.02 -16.13 -1.46
N GLN A 555 45.25 -15.94 -0.37
CA GLN A 555 45.67 -15.09 0.73
C GLN A 555 46.93 -15.66 1.41
N LYS A 556 47.95 -14.81 1.60
CA LYS A 556 49.12 -15.15 2.42
C LYS A 556 48.74 -15.07 3.89
N ILE A 557 48.84 -16.19 4.61
CA ILE A 557 48.66 -16.24 6.06
C ILE A 557 49.89 -15.61 6.74
N MET A 558 49.67 -14.55 7.53
CA MET A 558 50.72 -14.05 8.45
C MET A 558 50.88 -15.01 9.63
N THR A 559 52.08 -15.56 9.81
CA THR A 559 52.37 -16.62 10.78
C THR A 559 53.19 -16.13 11.98
N THR A 560 52.65 -15.16 12.71
CA THR A 560 53.18 -14.74 14.03
C THR A 560 52.04 -14.46 15.01
N ALA A 561 51.98 -15.19 16.11
CA ALA A 561 51.09 -14.91 17.24
C ALA A 561 51.92 -14.43 18.45
N PRO A 562 51.44 -13.47 19.26
CA PRO A 562 52.07 -13.13 20.54
C PRO A 562 52.05 -14.32 21.52
N PRO A 563 53.04 -14.44 22.42
CA PRO A 563 53.08 -15.52 23.39
C PRO A 563 51.98 -15.36 24.45
N GLY A 564 51.10 -16.36 24.59
CA GLY A 564 50.13 -16.43 25.70
C GLY A 564 48.91 -17.33 25.50
N ALA A 565 48.44 -17.54 24.26
CA ALA A 565 47.18 -18.24 24.00
C ALA A 565 47.32 -19.78 23.95
N VAL A 566 46.57 -20.48 24.81
CA VAL A 566 46.46 -21.96 24.82
C VAL A 566 45.53 -22.43 23.68
N ARG A 567 45.88 -23.55 23.04
CA ARG A 567 45.27 -24.00 21.78
C ARG A 567 44.31 -25.19 21.98
N MET A 568 43.02 -24.97 21.74
CA MET A 568 42.01 -26.04 21.59
C MET A 568 41.80 -26.38 20.10
N ILE A 569 41.51 -27.65 19.79
CA ILE A 569 41.48 -28.18 18.41
C ILE A 569 40.06 -28.62 18.01
N PRO A 570 39.47 -28.03 16.95
CA PRO A 570 38.33 -28.62 16.26
C PRO A 570 38.80 -29.54 15.10
N MET A 571 38.13 -30.68 14.91
CA MET A 571 38.40 -31.58 13.78
C MET A 571 37.80 -31.03 12.47
N MET A 572 38.49 -31.27 11.35
CA MET A 572 37.96 -31.08 9.99
C MET A 572 37.86 -32.40 9.24
N ASN A 573 36.76 -32.58 8.50
CA ASN A 573 36.55 -33.73 7.61
C ASN A 573 37.51 -33.73 6.40
N ARG A 574 37.79 -34.92 5.86
CA ARG A 574 38.35 -35.11 4.51
C ARG A 574 37.53 -36.16 3.74
N PRO A 575 37.27 -35.98 2.43
CA PRO A 575 36.55 -36.95 1.60
C PRO A 575 37.49 -37.81 0.73
N SER A 576 37.11 -39.06 0.42
CA SER A 576 37.80 -39.88 -0.60
C SER A 576 37.05 -41.15 -1.08
N PHE A 577 36.67 -41.14 -2.37
CA PHE A 577 36.59 -42.29 -3.30
C PHE A 577 35.59 -43.46 -3.05
N VAL A 578 35.56 -44.40 -4.01
CA VAL A 578 34.36 -45.18 -4.43
C VAL A 578 34.71 -46.66 -4.74
N ALA A 579 33.69 -47.54 -4.66
CA ALA A 579 33.53 -48.87 -5.28
C ALA A 579 33.83 -50.15 -4.45
N ALA A 580 32.79 -50.98 -4.28
CA ALA A 580 32.84 -52.44 -4.08
C ALA A 580 31.45 -53.09 -4.39
N PRO A 581 31.35 -54.36 -4.86
CA PRO A 581 30.09 -55.01 -5.25
C PRO A 581 29.55 -56.05 -4.23
N GLN A 582 28.44 -56.72 -4.57
CA GLN A 582 27.79 -57.81 -3.79
C GLN A 582 28.64 -59.10 -3.69
N PRO A 583 28.30 -59.98 -2.73
CA PRO A 583 27.74 -61.29 -3.13
C PRO A 583 26.43 -61.66 -2.39
N ALA A 584 25.86 -62.84 -2.70
CA ALA A 584 24.51 -63.25 -2.27
C ALA A 584 24.44 -64.65 -1.62
N ALA A 585 23.36 -64.93 -0.88
CA ALA A 585 22.88 -66.26 -0.54
C ALA A 585 21.34 -66.26 -0.31
N MET A 586 20.69 -67.39 -0.59
CA MET A 586 19.24 -67.69 -0.42
C MET A 586 19.10 -69.09 0.23
N PRO A 587 17.92 -69.72 0.45
CA PRO A 587 16.53 -69.41 0.06
C PRO A 587 15.59 -69.30 1.30
N GLN A 588 14.30 -69.66 1.42
CA GLN A 588 13.16 -70.20 0.61
C GLN A 588 11.85 -69.71 1.35
N VAL A 589 10.59 -69.68 0.86
CA VAL A 589 9.92 -69.87 -0.45
C VAL A 589 8.48 -69.28 -0.37
N ASN A 590 7.48 -69.84 -1.07
CA ASN A 590 6.02 -69.61 -0.97
C ASN A 590 5.44 -68.19 -1.17
N ARG A 591 5.21 -67.88 -2.45
CA ARG A 591 4.05 -67.16 -3.02
C ARG A 591 2.77 -68.08 -2.98
N PRO A 592 1.55 -67.72 -3.48
CA PRO A 592 1.20 -66.63 -4.42
C PRO A 592 -0.18 -65.90 -4.27
N ALA A 593 -0.36 -64.85 -5.11
CA ALA A 593 -1.58 -64.48 -5.88
C ALA A 593 -2.93 -64.15 -5.18
N SER A 594 -3.91 -63.46 -5.81
CA SER A 594 -3.91 -62.39 -6.85
C SER A 594 -5.34 -61.84 -7.14
N PHE A 595 -5.42 -60.60 -7.65
CA PHE A 595 -6.41 -60.09 -8.65
C PHE A 595 -7.89 -59.73 -8.30
N VAL A 596 -8.35 -58.67 -8.99
CA VAL A 596 -9.73 -58.31 -9.46
C VAL A 596 -10.79 -57.71 -8.49
N ALA A 597 -11.04 -56.41 -8.73
CA ALA A 597 -12.33 -55.67 -8.81
C ALA A 597 -13.38 -55.58 -7.66
N ALA A 598 -14.27 -54.60 -7.83
CA ALA A 598 -15.39 -54.18 -6.97
C ALA A 598 -16.76 -54.60 -7.60
N PRO A 599 -17.96 -54.14 -7.19
CA PRO A 599 -18.35 -53.19 -6.11
C PRO A 599 -19.59 -53.61 -5.26
N MET A 600 -20.09 -52.67 -4.43
CA MET A 600 -21.52 -52.41 -4.04
C MET A 600 -21.83 -52.29 -2.52
N ALA A 601 -22.57 -51.21 -2.22
CA ALA A 601 -23.66 -51.03 -1.23
C ALA A 601 -23.58 -51.56 0.23
N GLY A 602 -24.04 -50.74 1.19
CA GLY A 602 -24.49 -51.24 2.51
C GLY A 602 -24.54 -50.24 3.68
N THR A 603 -25.70 -49.62 3.91
CA THR A 603 -26.30 -49.27 5.23
C THR A 603 -25.46 -48.75 6.42
N GLN A 604 -25.85 -47.57 6.94
CA GLN A 604 -25.66 -47.20 8.37
C GLN A 604 -26.44 -48.17 9.31
N PRO A 605 -26.08 -48.26 10.61
CA PRO A 605 -26.78 -47.41 11.60
C PRO A 605 -25.87 -46.79 12.68
N GLN A 606 -26.50 -46.05 13.61
CA GLN A 606 -25.90 -45.20 14.64
C GLN A 606 -25.45 -45.97 15.90
N ALA A 607 -24.47 -45.42 16.63
CA ALA A 607 -24.29 -45.60 18.08
C ALA A 607 -23.59 -44.37 18.70
N GLN A 608 -23.68 -44.19 20.02
CA GLN A 608 -23.30 -42.94 20.72
C GLN A 608 -22.14 -43.14 21.72
N SER A 609 -21.50 -42.02 22.09
CA SER A 609 -20.95 -41.72 23.44
C SER A 609 -19.88 -42.63 24.06
N MET A 610 -18.66 -42.09 24.22
CA MET A 610 -18.15 -41.73 25.55
C MET A 610 -16.94 -40.78 25.52
N TYR A 611 -16.66 -40.14 26.65
CA TYR A 611 -15.74 -38.99 26.78
C TYR A 611 -14.89 -39.13 28.07
N VAL A 612 -13.56 -39.32 27.97
CA VAL A 612 -12.59 -39.01 29.04
C VAL A 612 -11.20 -38.73 28.41
N PRO A 613 -10.55 -37.58 28.69
CA PRO A 613 -9.13 -37.35 28.39
C PRO A 613 -8.23 -37.69 29.59
N SER A 614 -6.99 -38.16 29.34
CA SER A 614 -6.01 -38.44 30.40
C SER A 614 -5.05 -37.27 30.66
N GLN A 615 -4.69 -37.05 31.92
CA GLN A 615 -3.62 -36.14 32.36
C GLN A 615 -2.49 -36.95 33.01
N ILE A 616 -1.24 -36.50 32.85
CA ILE A 616 -0.10 -36.94 33.67
C ILE A 616 0.73 -35.71 34.06
N ARG A 617 1.11 -35.62 35.34
CA ARG A 617 2.13 -34.72 35.90
C ARG A 617 3.21 -35.55 36.60
N PRO A 618 4.45 -35.06 36.70
CA PRO A 618 5.36 -35.34 37.81
C PRO A 618 5.47 -34.12 38.77
N VAL A 619 6.19 -34.29 39.89
CA VAL A 619 6.14 -33.42 41.07
C VAL A 619 7.56 -33.17 41.65
N PHE A 620 7.82 -31.90 42.02
CA PHE A 620 8.68 -31.32 43.10
C PHE A 620 9.75 -32.18 43.83
N PRO A 621 10.91 -31.60 44.26
CA PRO A 621 10.89 -30.62 45.37
C PRO A 621 11.92 -29.46 45.36
N MET A 622 11.72 -28.54 46.31
CA MET A 622 12.56 -27.39 46.72
C MET A 622 12.51 -27.27 48.26
N PRO A 623 13.60 -26.81 48.93
CA PRO A 623 13.49 -26.34 50.31
C PRO A 623 14.27 -25.04 50.62
N ALA A 624 13.61 -24.07 51.28
CA ALA A 624 14.11 -23.18 52.35
C ALA A 624 13.24 -21.91 52.49
N GLN A 625 13.14 -21.36 53.71
CA GLN A 625 12.42 -20.12 54.04
C GLN A 625 13.35 -19.09 54.69
N ILE A 626 12.95 -17.82 54.73
CA ILE A 626 13.23 -16.85 55.82
C ILE A 626 12.20 -15.68 55.73
N SER A 627 12.11 -14.84 56.77
CA SER A 627 10.90 -14.11 57.19
C SER A 627 10.78 -12.62 56.81
N HIS A 628 9.55 -12.08 56.92
CA HIS A 628 9.21 -10.64 56.91
C HIS A 628 9.85 -9.83 58.06
N PRO A 629 9.80 -8.48 58.01
CA PRO A 629 8.69 -7.76 58.66
C PRO A 629 8.01 -6.68 57.77
N SER A 630 6.98 -6.02 58.31
CA SER A 630 6.03 -5.14 57.59
C SER A 630 6.04 -3.69 58.07
N PHE A 631 5.54 -2.76 57.23
CA PHE A 631 5.05 -1.43 57.66
C PHE A 631 3.73 -1.06 56.93
N VAL A 632 3.04 0.01 57.38
CA VAL A 632 1.57 0.08 57.38
C VAL A 632 0.99 1.42 56.89
N ALA A 633 0.12 1.34 55.85
CA ALA A 633 -1.04 2.22 55.54
C ALA A 633 -0.81 3.75 55.33
N PRO A 634 -1.80 4.56 54.85
CA PRO A 634 -3.19 4.22 54.48
C PRO A 634 -3.66 4.72 53.10
N ALA A 635 -4.90 4.34 52.76
CA ALA A 635 -5.73 5.01 51.75
C ALA A 635 -7.20 4.99 52.20
N PRO A 636 -8.03 5.96 51.78
CA PRO A 636 -9.45 5.65 51.57
C PRO A 636 -10.03 6.30 50.29
N GLY A 637 -10.74 5.50 49.49
CA GLY A 637 -11.51 5.93 48.33
C GLY A 637 -12.19 4.75 47.62
N ARG A 638 -13.41 4.38 48.06
CA ARG A 638 -14.23 3.31 47.45
C ARG A 638 -15.28 3.91 46.50
N PRO A 639 -15.80 3.13 45.52
CA PRO A 639 -17.06 2.41 45.78
C PRO A 639 -17.04 0.87 45.55
N SER A 640 -17.99 0.21 46.22
CA SER A 640 -18.65 -1.12 46.01
C SER A 640 -18.13 -2.23 45.05
N PHE A 641 -18.28 -3.47 45.53
CA PHE A 641 -18.05 -4.76 44.84
C PHE A 641 -19.24 -5.26 43.99
N VAL A 642 -18.95 -6.12 42.99
CA VAL A 642 -19.76 -7.30 42.59
C VAL A 642 -18.81 -8.48 42.34
N ASN A 643 -19.24 -9.73 42.59
CA ASN A 643 -18.42 -10.95 42.44
C ASN A 643 -18.38 -11.48 40.98
N PRO A 644 -17.35 -12.27 40.60
CA PRO A 644 -17.10 -12.66 39.20
C PRO A 644 -17.82 -13.95 38.77
N GLY A 645 -18.16 -14.04 37.47
CA GLY A 645 -18.63 -15.29 36.86
C GLY A 645 -18.90 -15.22 35.35
N GLN A 646 -18.21 -16.07 34.58
CA GLN A 646 -18.41 -16.38 33.14
C GLN A 646 -18.04 -15.27 32.11
N PRO A 647 -17.72 -15.64 30.85
CA PRO A 647 -16.95 -14.78 29.93
C PRO A 647 -17.79 -13.89 29.00
N ILE A 648 -17.16 -12.81 28.53
CA ILE A 648 -17.75 -11.86 27.58
C ILE A 648 -17.44 -12.30 26.14
N GLN A 649 -18.48 -12.52 25.34
CA GLN A 649 -18.40 -12.57 23.87
C GLN A 649 -18.75 -11.19 23.27
N ALA A 650 -18.19 -10.87 22.11
CA ALA A 650 -18.50 -9.63 21.40
C ALA A 650 -19.93 -9.64 20.81
N PRO A 651 -20.64 -8.49 20.78
CA PRO A 651 -22.03 -8.45 20.36
C PRO A 651 -22.21 -8.57 18.84
N VAL A 652 -22.99 -9.55 18.42
CA VAL A 652 -23.61 -9.59 17.09
C VAL A 652 -24.97 -8.88 17.17
N TYR A 653 -25.24 -7.93 16.28
CA TYR A 653 -26.56 -7.31 16.16
C TYR A 653 -27.53 -8.23 15.41
N SER A 654 -28.61 -8.65 16.07
CA SER A 654 -29.71 -9.42 15.47
C SER A 654 -31.03 -8.66 15.57
N SER A 655 -31.76 -8.57 14.45
CA SER A 655 -33.08 -7.93 14.36
C SER A 655 -34.14 -8.65 15.21
N GLN A 656 -34.93 -7.90 15.98
CA GLN A 656 -36.19 -8.41 16.55
C GLN A 656 -37.33 -8.29 15.54
N GLY A 657 -38.09 -9.37 15.36
CA GLY A 657 -39.31 -9.38 14.55
C GLY A 657 -40.57 -9.30 15.42
N LEU A 658 -41.58 -8.55 14.97
CA LEU A 658 -42.91 -8.51 15.57
C LEU A 658 -43.80 -9.59 14.96
N GLN A 659 -44.47 -10.39 15.80
CA GLN A 659 -45.50 -11.33 15.36
C GLN A 659 -46.87 -10.64 15.27
N ALA A 660 -47.65 -11.00 14.24
CA ALA A 660 -49.08 -10.67 14.14
C ALA A 660 -49.86 -11.94 13.75
N THR A 661 -51.06 -12.10 14.32
CA THR A 661 -51.75 -13.40 14.40
C THR A 661 -52.66 -13.69 13.19
N VAL A 662 -52.69 -14.95 12.75
CA VAL A 662 -53.51 -15.42 11.61
C VAL A 662 -54.93 -15.84 12.06
N ARG A 663 -55.92 -15.61 11.19
CA ARG A 663 -57.19 -16.38 11.13
C ARG A 663 -57.47 -16.80 9.67
N PRO A 664 -58.06 -17.98 9.40
CA PRO A 664 -58.14 -18.56 8.04
C PRO A 664 -59.49 -18.36 7.32
N GLY A 665 -59.51 -18.43 5.97
CA GLY A 665 -60.75 -18.55 5.19
C GLY A 665 -60.64 -18.57 3.65
N VAL A 666 -61.09 -19.67 3.03
CA VAL A 666 -61.79 -19.78 1.71
C VAL A 666 -61.08 -19.42 0.37
N VAL A 667 -60.42 -20.42 -0.23
CA VAL A 667 -60.74 -21.10 -1.53
C VAL A 667 -61.16 -20.30 -2.80
N MET A 668 -60.31 -20.34 -3.85
CA MET A 668 -60.56 -20.22 -5.33
C MET A 668 -61.21 -18.92 -5.90
N THR A 669 -61.21 -18.56 -7.20
CA THR A 669 -60.80 -19.19 -8.50
C THR A 669 -59.92 -18.23 -9.37
N ALA A 670 -59.49 -18.69 -10.56
CA ALA A 670 -58.95 -17.89 -11.69
C ALA A 670 -59.88 -18.06 -12.94
N PRO A 671 -59.57 -17.65 -14.21
CA PRO A 671 -58.47 -16.83 -14.76
C PRO A 671 -58.90 -15.77 -15.84
N GLY A 672 -57.93 -15.11 -16.50
CA GLY A 672 -58.07 -14.45 -17.82
C GLY A 672 -58.18 -12.91 -17.84
N ALA A 673 -58.01 -12.19 -18.96
CA ALA A 673 -57.43 -12.52 -20.28
C ALA A 673 -57.14 -11.24 -21.11
N SER A 674 -56.38 -11.37 -22.22
CA SER A 674 -56.32 -10.48 -23.41
C SER A 674 -56.14 -8.94 -23.30
N GLN A 675 -54.95 -8.50 -23.73
CA GLN A 675 -54.64 -7.43 -24.74
C GLN A 675 -55.76 -6.95 -25.70
N PRO A 676 -55.57 -5.85 -26.51
CA PRO A 676 -54.66 -4.68 -26.39
C PRO A 676 -55.22 -3.31 -26.94
N ALA A 677 -54.33 -2.30 -26.99
CA ALA A 677 -54.13 -1.33 -28.11
C ALA A 677 -54.86 0.05 -28.16
N VAL A 678 -54.40 0.85 -29.14
CA VAL A 678 -54.94 2.12 -29.71
C VAL A 678 -54.55 3.45 -29.03
N MET A 679 -53.38 3.96 -29.41
CA MET A 679 -53.10 5.39 -29.67
C MET A 679 -53.81 5.87 -30.97
N PRO A 680 -53.82 7.17 -31.37
CA PRO A 680 -53.38 8.40 -30.70
C PRO A 680 -54.40 9.59 -30.81
N GLN A 681 -54.07 10.79 -30.28
CA GLN A 681 -53.82 12.02 -31.09
C GLN A 681 -53.74 13.34 -30.27
N ARG A 682 -53.03 14.31 -30.88
CA ARG A 682 -53.17 15.79 -30.95
C ARG A 682 -54.34 16.46 -30.18
N SER A 683 -54.26 17.71 -29.74
CA SER A 683 -53.42 18.85 -30.17
C SER A 683 -53.14 19.88 -29.04
N ALA A 684 -52.28 20.86 -29.33
CA ALA A 684 -51.97 21.99 -28.44
C ALA A 684 -53.05 23.09 -28.41
N SER A 685 -53.08 23.88 -27.33
CA SER A 685 -53.31 25.34 -27.39
C SER A 685 -52.81 26.04 -26.11
N LEU A 686 -52.37 27.30 -26.23
CA LEU A 686 -51.89 28.12 -25.13
C LEU A 686 -52.98 28.52 -24.13
N GLY A 687 -52.59 28.81 -22.89
CA GLY A 687 -53.38 29.56 -21.90
C GLY A 687 -52.48 30.51 -21.11
N VAL A 688 -52.78 31.81 -21.13
CA VAL A 688 -52.00 32.85 -20.44
C VAL A 688 -52.70 33.23 -19.12
N GLY A 689 -51.94 33.40 -18.03
CA GLY A 689 -52.45 33.82 -16.73
C GLY A 689 -51.46 34.71 -15.96
N PHE A 690 -51.92 35.87 -15.48
CA PHE A 690 -51.09 36.92 -14.86
C PHE A 690 -50.98 36.80 -13.33
N GLY A 691 -49.87 37.32 -12.77
CA GLY A 691 -49.66 37.69 -11.36
C GLY A 691 -48.19 38.08 -11.14
N MET A 692 -47.82 39.36 -10.99
CA MET A 692 -47.83 40.16 -9.73
C MET A 692 -46.99 39.53 -8.59
N GLN A 693 -46.07 40.25 -7.92
CA GLN A 693 -45.66 41.66 -8.01
C GLN A 693 -44.25 41.89 -7.39
N ASN A 694 -43.55 42.98 -7.73
CA ASN A 694 -42.24 43.36 -7.17
C ASN A 694 -42.37 44.34 -5.98
N VAL A 695 -41.73 44.04 -4.83
CA VAL A 695 -41.35 44.99 -3.75
C VAL A 695 -40.05 44.46 -3.08
N VAL A 696 -38.86 45.01 -3.36
CA VAL A 696 -38.09 45.99 -2.53
C VAL A 696 -37.81 45.48 -1.09
N ARG A 697 -36.59 45.14 -0.61
CA ARG A 697 -35.21 45.70 -0.67
C ARG A 697 -34.84 46.62 0.52
N VAL A 698 -34.18 46.05 1.53
CA VAL A 698 -33.32 46.67 2.58
C VAL A 698 -32.27 45.58 2.99
N VAL A 699 -30.93 45.71 3.10
CA VAL A 699 -29.91 46.80 3.11
C VAL A 699 -29.41 47.25 4.52
N GLN A 700 -28.08 47.43 4.67
CA GLN A 700 -27.30 47.86 5.86
C GLN A 700 -27.21 46.89 7.07
N ALA A 701 -26.15 46.92 7.92
CA ALA A 701 -24.73 47.30 7.74
C ALA A 701 -23.89 47.02 9.01
N GLN A 702 -22.57 46.81 8.83
CA GLN A 702 -21.42 47.15 9.72
C GLN A 702 -21.40 46.73 11.21
N GLY A 703 -20.19 46.37 11.70
CA GLY A 703 -19.92 46.26 13.14
C GLY A 703 -18.53 45.69 13.48
N SER A 704 -17.50 46.55 13.41
CA SER A 704 -16.11 46.38 13.93
C SER A 704 -15.46 45.00 13.79
#